data_AF-A0A1Y0ICE2-F1
#
_entry.id   AF-A0A1Y0ICE2-F1
#
_cell.length_a   1.000
_cell.length_b   1.000
_cell.length_c   1.000
_cell.angle_alpha   90.00
_cell.angle_beta   90.00
_cell.angle_gamma   90.00
#
_symmetry.space_group_name_H-M   'P 1'
#
loop_
_entity.id
_entity.type
_entity.pdbx_description
1 polymer ?
#
loop_
_entity_poly.entity_id
_entity_poly.type
_entity_poly.pdbx_seq_one_letter_code
_entity_poly.pdbx_strand_id
1 'polypeptide(L)'
;MNAKVKPITSSIPMQAASIDIWGTKYQLKTKNGDPVDGSIRDTYTRVAKALAEVENEKIRSKVFQDFTWALENGAIPAGRITSNAGAGDHKPATSTINCTVSGTVFDSMDDILLKNHEAGLTLKAGCGIGYEFSTLRPKGAYVAGAGATTSGPLSFMDIFDKMCFTVSSAGGRRGAQMATFDVHHPDVLDFIRAKREDGRLRQFNLSLLITEDFIAAVKADGDWKLSFPVSIKEAESEALELSDETKFVYRSFPVQDGYVTDAQGNVACRVYNVVKARFIWDAIMTSTYDFAEPGFILIDKVNEMNNNWFCENIRATNPCGEQPLPPYGSCLLGSVNLTKFVENPFTDKAAFNWEKYRRVVGIFTRMLDNVVEINGLPLPQQRHEIETKRRHGMGILGLGSALTMLKMPYGSEASVEFTEKVNQEMALEGWRQALALSEEKGCAPIMEEEFTVTGEMLAKRPEMGKDGIKVGDKVKGKLLHGKYSRYMQRIAEIDADLVKALVEKGARFTHHTSIAPTGTISLSLANNVSNGIEPSFAHHYSRNIIREGKKTKEKVDVFSYELLAYRHLVNPVAMPFSENQDEKLPEYFISADEVTPKQHVDIQAAAQKWVDSSISKTANVPTDFPYQDFKNIYLYAYEQGLKGCTTFRFNPEAFQGVLVKEKDLENTIYEFTLDDGSKVSLKGNEEVEYDGEMHSAANLFDALKEGTYGKY
;
A
#
# COMPACT_ATOMS: atom_id res chain seq x y z
N MET A 1 0.11 -7.33 53.31
CA MET A 1 -0.22 -5.94 52.90
C MET A 1 -0.67 -5.99 51.45
N ASN A 2 -1.98 -5.93 51.22
CA ASN A 2 -2.58 -5.93 49.88
C ASN A 2 -2.43 -4.55 49.25
N ALA A 3 -1.32 -4.28 48.57
CA ALA A 3 -1.25 -3.17 47.66
C ALA A 3 -2.11 -3.53 46.44
N LYS A 4 -3.35 -3.03 46.41
CA LYS A 4 -4.16 -2.97 45.19
C LYS A 4 -3.36 -2.14 44.18
N VAL A 5 -2.69 -2.80 43.24
CA VAL A 5 -2.17 -2.17 42.04
C VAL A 5 -3.39 -1.66 41.28
N LYS A 6 -3.69 -0.36 41.42
CA LYS A 6 -4.63 0.32 40.52
C LYS A 6 -3.95 0.36 39.15
N PRO A 7 -4.62 -0.06 38.06
CA PRO A 7 -4.10 0.20 36.73
C PRO A 7 -4.05 1.73 36.54
N ILE A 8 -2.85 2.30 36.54
CA ILE A 8 -2.64 3.71 36.17
C ILE A 8 -2.65 3.75 34.64
N THR A 9 -3.83 3.71 34.06
CA THR A 9 -4.03 4.21 32.69
C THR A 9 -5.32 4.99 32.72
N SER A 10 -5.24 6.27 33.08
CA SER A 10 -6.30 7.17 32.66
C SER A 10 -6.26 7.18 31.13
N SER A 11 -7.40 6.92 30.50
CA SER A 11 -7.50 6.92 29.04
C SER A 11 -7.17 8.33 28.52
N ILE A 12 -6.24 8.44 27.57
CA ILE A 12 -5.99 9.70 26.85
C ILE A 12 -7.28 10.08 26.11
N PRO A 13 -7.87 11.25 26.39
CA PRO A 13 -9.11 11.67 25.74
C PRO A 13 -8.95 11.76 24.22
N MET A 14 -10.02 11.42 23.49
CA MET A 14 -10.08 11.65 22.05
C MET A 14 -10.12 13.15 21.76
N GLN A 15 -9.31 13.62 20.82
CA GLN A 15 -9.36 15.01 20.35
C GLN A 15 -10.56 15.23 19.41
N ALA A 16 -11.09 16.45 19.37
CA ALA A 16 -12.28 16.79 18.59
C ALA A 16 -12.15 16.41 17.11
N ALA A 17 -11.00 16.72 16.50
CA ALA A 17 -10.72 16.37 15.11
C ALA A 17 -10.84 14.86 14.82
N SER A 18 -10.41 14.00 15.76
CA SER A 18 -10.51 12.54 15.61
C SER A 18 -11.96 12.07 15.67
N ILE A 19 -12.77 12.64 16.57
CA ILE A 19 -14.21 12.35 16.67
C ILE A 19 -14.96 12.83 15.43
N ASP A 20 -14.68 14.03 14.94
CA ASP A 20 -15.33 14.61 13.74
C ASP A 20 -15.06 13.74 12.50
N ILE A 21 -13.82 13.29 12.32
CA ILE A 21 -13.45 12.42 11.20
C ILE A 21 -14.06 11.03 11.35
N TRP A 22 -14.12 10.47 12.55
CA TRP A 22 -14.86 9.22 12.78
C TRP A 22 -16.35 9.38 12.43
N GLY A 23 -17.00 10.44 12.92
CA GLY A 23 -18.41 10.75 12.66
C GLY A 23 -18.72 10.90 11.16
N THR A 24 -17.76 11.43 10.40
CA THR A 24 -17.90 11.62 8.95
C THR A 24 -17.61 10.36 8.14
N LYS A 25 -16.61 9.56 8.55
CA LYS A 25 -16.05 8.48 7.71
C LYS A 25 -16.45 7.06 8.13
N TYR A 26 -16.78 6.84 9.40
CA TYR A 26 -16.92 5.51 9.99
C TYR A 26 -18.16 5.30 10.84
N GLN A 27 -18.75 6.37 11.39
CA GLN A 27 -20.04 6.28 12.07
C GLN A 27 -21.11 5.85 11.06
N LEU A 28 -21.75 4.70 11.33
CA LEU A 28 -22.88 4.27 10.53
C LEU A 28 -24.07 5.19 10.82
N LYS A 29 -24.69 5.70 9.77
CA LYS A 29 -25.86 6.57 9.82
C LYS A 29 -26.98 6.00 8.96
N THR A 30 -28.23 6.28 9.32
CA THR A 30 -29.40 5.99 8.49
C THR A 30 -29.39 6.87 7.23
N LYS A 31 -30.30 6.59 6.29
CA LYS A 31 -30.47 7.43 5.09
C LYS A 31 -30.78 8.90 5.41
N ASN A 32 -31.39 9.16 6.56
CA ASN A 32 -31.76 10.51 7.01
C ASN A 32 -30.63 11.22 7.78
N GLY A 33 -29.50 10.54 8.00
CA GLY A 33 -28.35 11.10 8.72
C GLY A 33 -28.31 10.76 10.22
N ASP A 34 -29.32 10.06 10.75
CA ASP A 34 -29.36 9.70 12.16
C ASP A 34 -28.28 8.66 12.49
N PRO A 35 -27.55 8.80 13.62
CA PRO A 35 -26.52 7.85 14.00
C PRO A 35 -27.11 6.49 14.38
N VAL A 36 -26.63 5.44 13.72
CA VAL A 36 -26.84 4.03 14.11
C VAL A 36 -25.78 3.63 15.14
N ASP A 37 -24.53 4.02 14.90
CA ASP A 37 -23.47 3.92 15.90
C ASP A 37 -23.46 5.21 16.74
N GLY A 38 -23.79 5.11 18.04
CA GLY A 38 -23.76 6.27 18.95
C GLY A 38 -22.33 6.71 19.34
N SER A 39 -21.37 5.78 19.28
CA SER A 39 -19.99 5.98 19.69
C SER A 39 -19.04 5.06 18.90
N ILE A 40 -17.72 5.30 19.01
CA ILE A 40 -16.69 4.40 18.46
C ILE A 40 -16.85 2.98 19.00
N ARG A 41 -17.28 2.83 20.27
CA ARG A 41 -17.52 1.53 20.88
C ARG A 41 -18.70 0.79 20.23
N ASP A 42 -19.74 1.52 19.84
CA ASP A 42 -20.88 0.95 19.11
C ASP A 42 -20.44 0.50 17.71
N THR A 43 -19.59 1.29 17.03
CA THR A 43 -18.93 0.86 15.78
C THR A 43 -18.15 -0.45 15.97
N TYR A 44 -17.35 -0.57 17.03
CA TYR A 44 -16.62 -1.80 17.32
C TYR A 44 -17.54 -2.98 17.61
N THR A 45 -18.61 -2.76 18.38
CA THR A 45 -19.61 -3.78 18.71
C THR A 45 -20.30 -4.29 17.44
N ARG A 46 -20.71 -3.39 16.53
CA ARG A 46 -21.30 -3.75 15.24
C ARG A 46 -20.34 -4.59 14.39
N VAL A 47 -19.10 -4.14 14.25
CA VAL A 47 -18.08 -4.84 13.44
C VAL A 47 -17.78 -6.22 14.04
N ALA A 48 -17.56 -6.32 15.35
CA ALA A 48 -17.30 -7.58 16.03
C ALA A 48 -18.48 -8.55 15.88
N LYS A 49 -19.72 -8.06 15.99
CA LYS A 49 -20.93 -8.88 15.82
C LYS A 49 -21.01 -9.45 14.41
N ALA A 50 -20.90 -8.60 13.39
CA ALA A 50 -20.98 -9.01 11.98
C ALA A 50 -19.91 -10.06 11.62
N LEU A 51 -18.68 -9.92 12.14
CA LEU A 51 -17.61 -10.88 11.88
C LEU A 51 -17.74 -12.16 12.70
N ALA A 52 -18.35 -12.10 13.89
CA ALA A 52 -18.62 -13.29 14.68
C ALA A 52 -19.81 -14.11 14.13
N GLU A 53 -20.76 -13.49 13.42
CA GLU A 53 -21.93 -14.19 12.83
C GLU A 53 -21.54 -15.29 11.84
N VAL A 54 -20.37 -15.13 11.19
CA VAL A 54 -19.73 -16.12 10.33
C VAL A 54 -19.36 -17.41 11.07
N GLU A 55 -19.13 -17.33 12.38
CA GLU A 55 -18.75 -18.48 13.20
C GLU A 55 -19.94 -19.39 13.52
N ASN A 56 -19.61 -20.65 13.77
CA ASN A 56 -20.53 -21.65 14.31
C ASN A 56 -21.18 -21.15 15.62
N GLU A 57 -22.48 -21.39 15.79
CA GLU A 57 -23.26 -20.92 16.95
C GLU A 57 -22.62 -21.27 18.30
N LYS A 58 -21.98 -22.44 18.41
CA LYS A 58 -21.35 -22.93 19.64
C LYS A 58 -20.22 -22.03 20.16
N ILE A 59 -19.48 -21.36 19.26
CA ILE A 59 -18.33 -20.53 19.60
C ILE A 59 -18.57 -19.04 19.34
N ARG A 60 -19.62 -18.69 18.59
CA ARG A 60 -19.97 -17.33 18.18
C ARG A 60 -19.94 -16.32 19.33
N SER A 61 -20.54 -16.66 20.47
CA SER A 61 -20.59 -15.77 21.65
C SER A 61 -19.19 -15.46 22.20
N LYS A 62 -18.32 -16.49 22.30
CA LYS A 62 -16.94 -16.32 22.74
C LYS A 62 -16.14 -15.48 21.73
N VAL A 63 -16.24 -15.81 20.44
CA VAL A 63 -15.53 -15.08 19.38
C VAL A 63 -15.96 -13.61 19.32
N PHE A 64 -17.26 -13.32 19.51
CA PHE A 64 -17.75 -11.95 19.62
C PHE A 64 -17.11 -11.17 20.78
N GLN A 65 -16.98 -11.80 21.94
CA GLN A 65 -16.31 -11.20 23.11
C GLN A 65 -14.81 -10.97 22.84
N ASP A 66 -14.13 -11.97 22.26
CA ASP A 66 -12.71 -11.86 21.90
C ASP A 66 -12.48 -10.75 20.86
N PHE A 67 -13.32 -10.68 19.83
CA PHE A 67 -13.25 -9.63 18.80
C PHE A 67 -13.48 -8.24 19.39
N THR A 68 -14.50 -8.08 20.22
CA THR A 68 -14.76 -6.81 20.92
C THR A 68 -13.57 -6.40 21.77
N TRP A 69 -13.00 -7.33 22.53
CA TRP A 69 -11.81 -7.09 23.36
C TRP A 69 -10.61 -6.67 22.51
N ALA A 70 -10.35 -7.35 21.38
CA ALA A 70 -9.22 -7.01 20.51
C ALA A 70 -9.37 -5.62 19.89
N LEU A 71 -10.58 -5.24 19.43
CA LEU A 71 -10.86 -3.90 18.90
C LEU A 71 -10.60 -2.81 19.96
N GLU A 72 -11.05 -3.04 21.19
CA GLU A 72 -10.79 -2.13 22.32
C GLU A 72 -9.31 -2.07 22.73
N ASN A 73 -8.51 -3.08 22.37
CA ASN A 73 -7.10 -3.24 22.77
C ASN A 73 -6.08 -3.05 21.64
N GLY A 74 -6.50 -2.52 20.48
CA GLY A 74 -5.58 -2.04 19.45
C GLY A 74 -5.70 -2.72 18.08
N ALA A 75 -6.57 -3.72 17.92
CA ALA A 75 -6.91 -4.21 16.58
C ALA A 75 -7.78 -3.17 15.86
N ILE A 76 -7.33 -2.72 14.68
CA ILE A 76 -8.07 -1.74 13.88
C ILE A 76 -8.25 -2.32 12.47
N PRO A 77 -9.44 -2.86 12.15
CA PRO A 77 -9.77 -3.28 10.79
C PRO A 77 -9.59 -2.14 9.80
N ALA A 78 -9.28 -2.45 8.54
CA ALA A 78 -9.19 -1.43 7.52
C ALA A 78 -10.52 -0.68 7.35
N GLY A 79 -10.42 0.56 6.84
CA GLY A 79 -11.55 1.48 6.86
C GLY A 79 -12.82 1.00 6.14
N ARG A 80 -12.73 0.10 5.15
CA ARG A 80 -13.92 -0.48 4.51
C ARG A 80 -14.60 -1.51 5.41
N ILE A 81 -13.83 -2.34 6.11
CA ILE A 81 -14.35 -3.26 7.13
C ILE A 81 -15.08 -2.46 8.22
N THR A 82 -14.44 -1.42 8.78
CA THR A 82 -15.06 -0.58 9.83
C THR A 82 -16.36 0.09 9.37
N SER A 83 -16.38 0.62 8.14
CA SER A 83 -17.53 1.33 7.59
C SER A 83 -18.71 0.41 7.20
N ASN A 84 -18.42 -0.83 6.78
CA ASN A 84 -19.38 -1.64 6.03
C ASN A 84 -19.76 -2.98 6.69
N ALA A 85 -18.93 -3.55 7.57
CA ALA A 85 -19.28 -4.80 8.26
C ALA A 85 -20.53 -4.58 9.15
N GLY A 86 -21.59 -5.36 8.91
CA GLY A 86 -22.86 -5.20 9.63
C GLY A 86 -23.68 -3.97 9.21
N ALA A 87 -23.39 -3.35 8.06
CA ALA A 87 -24.11 -2.18 7.56
C ALA A 87 -25.13 -2.52 6.46
N GLY A 88 -25.46 -3.80 6.23
CA GLY A 88 -26.24 -4.28 5.08
C GLY A 88 -27.59 -3.57 4.90
N ASP A 89 -28.31 -3.32 6.00
CA ASP A 89 -29.61 -2.63 6.01
C ASP A 89 -29.55 -1.17 5.51
N HIS A 90 -28.35 -0.58 5.50
CA HIS A 90 -28.12 0.82 5.11
C HIS A 90 -27.19 0.97 3.90
N LYS A 91 -26.31 0.00 3.64
CA LYS A 91 -25.28 -0.01 2.60
C LYS A 91 -25.21 -1.39 1.89
N PRO A 92 -26.28 -1.83 1.18
CA PRO A 92 -26.42 -3.21 0.71
C PRO A 92 -25.43 -3.63 -0.38
N ALA A 93 -24.83 -2.69 -1.10
CA ALA A 93 -23.93 -2.95 -2.24
C ALA A 93 -22.52 -2.40 -2.00
N THR A 94 -21.93 -2.69 -0.84
CA THR A 94 -20.58 -2.23 -0.48
C THR A 94 -19.66 -3.39 -0.13
N SER A 95 -18.40 -3.28 -0.53
CA SER A 95 -17.36 -4.26 -0.20
C SER A 95 -16.73 -3.94 1.15
N THR A 96 -16.30 -4.97 1.88
CA THR A 96 -15.42 -4.84 3.05
C THR A 96 -13.94 -4.78 2.67
N ILE A 97 -13.61 -4.95 1.38
CA ILE A 97 -12.26 -4.92 0.83
C ILE A 97 -11.88 -3.51 0.39
N ASN A 98 -10.63 -3.11 0.65
CA ASN A 98 -10.15 -1.76 0.36
C ASN A 98 -9.69 -1.58 -1.09
N CYS A 99 -8.97 -2.55 -1.64
CA CYS A 99 -8.38 -2.47 -2.96
C CYS A 99 -8.32 -3.83 -3.66
N THR A 100 -8.08 -3.82 -4.97
CA THR A 100 -7.84 -5.00 -5.80
C THR A 100 -6.77 -4.72 -6.85
N VAL A 101 -6.37 -5.76 -7.58
CA VAL A 101 -5.64 -5.66 -8.85
C VAL A 101 -6.55 -6.16 -9.98
N SER A 102 -6.49 -5.49 -11.12
CA SER A 102 -7.22 -5.86 -12.33
C SER A 102 -6.81 -7.25 -12.83
N GLY A 103 -7.65 -7.86 -13.66
CA GLY A 103 -7.18 -8.94 -14.52
C GLY A 103 -6.04 -8.46 -15.43
N THR A 104 -5.27 -9.39 -16.01
CA THR A 104 -4.31 -9.07 -17.07
C THR A 104 -5.01 -8.33 -18.20
N VAL A 105 -4.43 -7.22 -18.65
CA VAL A 105 -4.94 -6.45 -19.79
C VAL A 105 -4.31 -7.01 -21.05
N PHE A 106 -5.02 -7.81 -21.82
CA PHE A 106 -4.50 -8.38 -23.06
C PHE A 106 -4.51 -7.34 -24.19
N ASP A 107 -3.55 -7.46 -25.11
CA ASP A 107 -3.32 -6.53 -26.21
C ASP A 107 -4.37 -6.65 -27.33
N SER A 108 -5.62 -6.33 -27.00
CA SER A 108 -6.77 -6.29 -27.91
C SER A 108 -7.77 -5.23 -27.48
N MET A 109 -8.47 -4.61 -28.42
CA MET A 109 -9.47 -3.58 -28.10
C MET A 109 -10.59 -4.13 -27.21
N ASP A 110 -11.06 -5.36 -27.50
CA ASP A 110 -12.13 -6.00 -26.75
C ASP A 110 -11.73 -6.22 -25.29
N ASP A 111 -10.53 -6.74 -25.04
CA ASP A 111 -10.08 -6.97 -23.67
C ASP A 111 -9.76 -5.66 -22.93
N ILE A 112 -9.12 -4.68 -23.57
CA ILE A 112 -8.86 -3.36 -22.96
C ILE A 112 -10.16 -2.71 -22.47
N LEU A 113 -11.20 -2.69 -23.31
CA LEU A 113 -12.49 -2.10 -22.95
C LEU A 113 -13.24 -2.94 -21.91
N LEU A 114 -13.13 -4.27 -21.95
CA LEU A 114 -13.67 -5.15 -20.93
C LEU A 114 -13.03 -4.91 -19.56
N LYS A 115 -11.69 -4.76 -19.49
CA LYS A 115 -10.96 -4.46 -18.25
C LYS A 115 -11.33 -3.07 -17.71
N ASN A 116 -11.56 -2.09 -18.59
CA ASN A 116 -12.07 -0.78 -18.18
C ASN A 116 -13.49 -0.87 -17.58
N HIS A 117 -14.36 -1.72 -18.14
CA HIS A 117 -15.69 -1.98 -17.58
C HIS A 117 -15.61 -2.64 -16.19
N GLU A 118 -14.78 -3.69 -16.05
CA GLU A 118 -14.54 -4.37 -14.76
C GLU A 118 -13.97 -3.41 -13.69
N ALA A 119 -13.08 -2.51 -14.11
CA ALA A 119 -12.55 -1.44 -13.28
C ALA A 119 -13.65 -0.50 -12.77
N GLY A 120 -14.56 -0.07 -13.64
CA GLY A 120 -15.69 0.77 -13.25
C GLY A 120 -16.59 0.11 -12.21
N LEU A 121 -16.88 -1.18 -12.34
CA LEU A 121 -17.64 -1.95 -11.34
C LEU A 121 -16.91 -2.03 -10.00
N THR A 122 -15.59 -2.24 -10.03
CA THR A 122 -14.73 -2.32 -8.84
C THR A 122 -14.66 -0.99 -8.10
N LEU A 123 -14.42 0.11 -8.81
CA LEU A 123 -14.38 1.47 -8.24
C LEU A 123 -15.73 1.88 -7.65
N LYS A 124 -16.83 1.54 -8.36
CA LYS A 124 -18.20 1.75 -7.87
C LYS A 124 -18.46 1.05 -6.54
N ALA A 125 -17.94 -0.17 -6.36
CA ALA A 125 -18.08 -0.94 -5.11
C ALA A 125 -17.25 -0.37 -3.94
N GLY A 126 -16.39 0.62 -4.19
CA GLY A 126 -15.59 1.27 -3.16
C GLY A 126 -14.10 0.91 -3.14
N CYS A 127 -13.67 0.03 -4.04
CA CYS A 127 -12.30 -0.50 -4.06
C CYS A 127 -11.37 0.37 -4.91
N GLY A 128 -10.18 0.67 -4.41
CA GLY A 128 -9.08 1.13 -5.27
C GLY A 128 -8.55 -0.01 -6.14
N ILE A 129 -7.91 0.28 -7.27
CA ILE A 129 -7.53 -0.76 -8.25
C ILE A 129 -6.16 -0.53 -8.88
N GLY A 130 -5.36 -1.59 -8.95
CA GLY A 130 -4.06 -1.60 -9.64
C GLY A 130 -4.12 -2.29 -11.00
N TYR A 131 -3.22 -1.89 -11.91
CA TYR A 131 -3.13 -2.42 -13.27
C TYR A 131 -1.68 -2.58 -13.68
N GLU A 132 -1.42 -3.52 -14.60
CA GLU A 132 -0.18 -3.57 -15.35
C GLU A 132 -0.50 -3.33 -16.83
N PHE A 133 0.19 -2.37 -17.45
CA PHE A 133 -0.12 -1.90 -18.82
C PHE A 133 0.95 -2.27 -19.86
N SER A 134 2.02 -2.95 -19.46
CA SER A 134 3.15 -3.26 -20.36
C SER A 134 2.90 -4.47 -21.26
N THR A 135 1.74 -5.10 -21.09
CA THR A 135 1.18 -6.07 -22.05
C THR A 135 0.67 -5.43 -23.33
N LEU A 136 0.42 -4.13 -23.36
CA LEU A 136 -0.10 -3.43 -24.54
C LEU A 136 1.04 -3.04 -25.49
N ARG A 137 0.86 -3.24 -26.79
CA ARG A 137 1.91 -2.98 -27.79
C ARG A 137 2.33 -1.49 -27.83
N PRO A 138 3.61 -1.20 -28.13
CA PRO A 138 4.15 0.15 -28.05
C PRO A 138 3.56 1.07 -29.13
N LYS A 139 3.60 2.38 -28.86
CA LYS A 139 3.17 3.41 -29.80
C LYS A 139 3.84 3.24 -31.17
N GLY A 140 3.04 3.35 -32.23
CA GLY A 140 3.53 3.17 -33.59
C GLY A 140 3.60 1.71 -34.07
N ALA A 141 3.42 0.72 -33.19
CA ALA A 141 3.35 -0.67 -33.61
C ALA A 141 2.12 -0.93 -34.51
N TYR A 142 2.29 -1.84 -35.47
CA TYR A 142 1.27 -2.14 -36.48
C TYR A 142 0.09 -2.93 -35.91
N VAL A 143 -1.11 -2.66 -36.43
CA VAL A 143 -2.37 -3.32 -36.07
C VAL A 143 -2.95 -3.97 -37.34
N ALA A 144 -2.65 -5.24 -37.54
CA ALA A 144 -2.99 -5.97 -38.77
C ALA A 144 -4.48 -5.91 -39.16
N GLY A 145 -5.39 -6.03 -38.18
CA GLY A 145 -6.84 -5.98 -38.44
C GLY A 145 -7.38 -4.60 -38.84
N ALA A 146 -6.68 -3.52 -38.49
CA ALA A 146 -7.08 -2.14 -38.78
C ALA A 146 -6.27 -1.50 -39.93
N GLY A 147 -5.16 -2.12 -40.35
CA GLY A 147 -4.27 -1.56 -41.36
C GLY A 147 -3.61 -0.25 -40.91
N ALA A 148 -3.45 -0.03 -39.61
CA ALA A 148 -3.00 1.22 -39.00
C ALA A 148 -2.00 0.98 -37.86
N THR A 149 -1.41 2.05 -37.33
CA THR A 149 -0.53 2.01 -36.14
C THR A 149 -1.31 2.35 -34.87
N THR A 150 -0.91 1.77 -33.73
CA THR A 150 -1.52 2.09 -32.42
C THR A 150 -0.98 3.40 -31.81
N SER A 151 -1.77 4.01 -30.93
CA SER A 151 -1.36 5.14 -30.08
C SER A 151 -0.53 4.72 -28.85
N GLY A 152 -0.49 3.43 -28.53
CA GLY A 152 0.29 2.87 -27.41
C GLY A 152 -0.44 2.87 -26.05
N PRO A 153 0.15 2.25 -25.02
CA PRO A 153 -0.45 2.03 -23.71
C PRO A 153 -0.96 3.30 -23.04
N LEU A 154 -0.17 4.39 -23.05
CA LEU A 154 -0.51 5.60 -22.30
C LEU A 154 -1.81 6.26 -22.78
N SER A 155 -2.14 6.18 -24.08
CA SER A 155 -3.42 6.69 -24.58
C SER A 155 -4.62 5.86 -24.11
N PHE A 156 -4.44 4.55 -23.91
CA PHE A 156 -5.48 3.72 -23.31
C PHE A 156 -5.61 4.00 -21.81
N MET A 157 -4.51 4.28 -21.11
CA MET A 157 -4.55 4.69 -19.70
C MET A 157 -5.39 5.96 -19.48
N ASP A 158 -5.42 6.89 -20.44
CA ASP A 158 -6.28 8.08 -20.39
C ASP A 158 -7.78 7.71 -20.30
N ILE A 159 -8.20 6.59 -20.92
CA ILE A 159 -9.59 6.09 -20.82
C ILE A 159 -9.90 5.66 -19.39
N PHE A 160 -8.99 4.91 -18.76
CA PHE A 160 -9.14 4.46 -17.37
C PHE A 160 -9.08 5.64 -16.39
N ASP A 161 -8.24 6.65 -16.65
CA ASP A 161 -8.17 7.88 -15.84
C ASP A 161 -9.50 8.63 -15.86
N LYS A 162 -10.07 8.84 -17.07
CA LYS A 162 -11.39 9.49 -17.23
C LYS A 162 -12.54 8.67 -16.64
N MET A 163 -12.49 7.35 -16.77
CA MET A 163 -13.46 6.46 -16.14
C MET A 163 -13.43 6.61 -14.62
N CYS A 164 -12.25 6.56 -14.00
CA CYS A 164 -12.10 6.71 -12.56
C CYS A 164 -12.54 8.10 -12.06
N PHE A 165 -12.23 9.15 -12.82
CA PHE A 165 -12.71 10.50 -12.53
C PHE A 165 -14.25 10.61 -12.57
N THR A 166 -14.90 9.88 -13.47
CA THR A 166 -16.36 9.90 -13.66
C THR A 166 -17.10 9.06 -12.63
N VAL A 167 -16.53 7.92 -12.22
CA VAL A 167 -17.17 7.00 -11.26
C VAL A 167 -16.98 7.52 -9.83
N SER A 168 -18.03 8.11 -9.26
CA SER A 168 -18.09 8.41 -7.82
C SER A 168 -18.05 7.11 -7.02
N SER A 169 -16.93 6.86 -6.32
CA SER A 169 -16.76 5.64 -5.51
C SER A 169 -17.73 5.64 -4.32
N ALA A 170 -18.23 4.46 -3.94
CA ALA A 170 -19.17 4.31 -2.82
C ALA A 170 -18.67 5.00 -1.53
N GLY A 171 -19.56 5.80 -0.93
CA GLY A 171 -19.27 6.60 0.27
C GLY A 171 -18.63 7.96 0.00
N GLY A 172 -18.80 8.53 -1.21
CA GLY A 172 -18.37 9.89 -1.54
C GLY A 172 -16.85 10.06 -1.60
N ARG A 173 -16.11 8.99 -1.90
CA ARG A 173 -14.64 9.02 -2.03
C ARG A 173 -14.24 9.14 -3.50
N ARG A 174 -13.13 9.83 -3.76
CA ARG A 174 -12.45 9.80 -5.07
C ARG A 174 -11.92 8.39 -5.33
N GLY A 175 -12.01 7.91 -6.56
CA GLY A 175 -11.36 6.68 -6.97
C GLY A 175 -9.83 6.81 -6.90
N ALA A 176 -9.13 5.72 -6.63
CA ALA A 176 -7.67 5.70 -6.58
C ALA A 176 -7.16 4.49 -7.37
N GLN A 177 -6.16 4.73 -8.22
CA GLN A 177 -5.62 3.71 -9.12
C GLN A 177 -4.09 3.61 -9.00
N MET A 178 -3.52 2.44 -9.32
CA MET A 178 -2.09 2.25 -9.54
C MET A 178 -1.87 1.75 -10.97
N ALA A 179 -0.94 2.36 -11.70
CA ALA A 179 -0.45 1.81 -12.95
C ALA A 179 1.00 1.37 -12.77
N THR A 180 1.26 0.09 -13.02
CA THR A 180 2.61 -0.46 -13.11
C THR A 180 3.05 -0.62 -14.55
N PHE A 181 4.36 -0.43 -14.78
CA PHE A 181 4.93 -0.47 -16.12
C PHE A 181 6.35 -1.05 -16.12
N ASP A 182 6.64 -1.94 -17.08
CA ASP A 182 7.88 -2.67 -17.18
C ASP A 182 9.01 -1.82 -17.74
N VAL A 183 10.18 -1.88 -17.11
CA VAL A 183 11.38 -1.15 -17.54
C VAL A 183 11.92 -1.59 -18.90
N HIS A 184 11.52 -2.76 -19.41
CA HIS A 184 11.86 -3.24 -20.75
C HIS A 184 10.98 -2.63 -21.86
N HIS A 185 9.83 -2.05 -21.51
CA HIS A 185 8.84 -1.64 -22.51
C HIS A 185 9.33 -0.45 -23.35
N PRO A 186 9.13 -0.43 -24.69
CA PRO A 186 9.62 0.67 -25.55
C PRO A 186 9.14 2.07 -25.16
N ASP A 187 7.93 2.18 -24.62
CA ASP A 187 7.33 3.45 -24.16
C ASP A 187 7.69 3.82 -22.69
N VAL A 188 8.68 3.16 -22.07
CA VAL A 188 9.03 3.39 -20.65
C VAL A 188 9.41 4.84 -20.35
N LEU A 189 10.10 5.52 -21.27
CA LEU A 189 10.50 6.92 -21.09
C LEU A 189 9.30 7.87 -21.11
N ASP A 190 8.29 7.56 -21.92
CA ASP A 190 7.04 8.33 -21.95
C ASP A 190 6.25 8.10 -20.66
N PHE A 191 6.23 6.86 -20.15
CA PHE A 191 5.62 6.53 -18.85
C PHE A 191 6.29 7.29 -17.69
N ILE A 192 7.63 7.31 -17.63
CA ILE A 192 8.39 8.07 -16.62
C ILE A 192 8.01 9.54 -16.62
N ARG A 193 7.78 10.12 -17.81
CA ARG A 193 7.50 11.55 -17.98
C ARG A 193 6.02 11.89 -17.96
N ALA A 194 5.12 10.90 -17.85
CA ALA A 194 3.70 11.09 -18.12
C ALA A 194 3.03 12.16 -17.24
N LYS A 195 3.43 12.26 -15.97
CA LYS A 195 2.92 13.27 -15.02
C LYS A 195 3.62 14.63 -15.06
N ARG A 196 4.61 14.82 -15.95
CA ARG A 196 5.15 16.15 -16.25
C ARG A 196 4.17 16.98 -17.07
N GLU A 197 3.27 16.30 -17.78
CA GLU A 197 2.13 16.92 -18.45
C GLU A 197 1.05 17.23 -17.42
N ASP A 198 0.76 18.51 -17.21
CA ASP A 198 -0.25 18.92 -16.24
C ASP A 198 -1.62 18.36 -16.63
N GLY A 199 -2.35 17.83 -15.64
CA GLY A 199 -3.69 17.27 -15.89
C GLY A 199 -3.74 15.79 -16.23
N ARG A 200 -2.63 15.19 -16.65
CA ARG A 200 -2.62 13.84 -17.21
C ARG A 200 -2.40 12.76 -16.13
N LEU A 201 -3.15 11.66 -16.24
CA LEU A 201 -3.10 10.49 -15.34
C LEU A 201 -3.21 10.83 -13.84
N ARG A 202 -3.99 11.87 -13.50
CA ARG A 202 -4.14 12.37 -12.12
C ARG A 202 -4.84 11.38 -11.17
N GLN A 203 -5.54 10.37 -11.69
CA GLN A 203 -6.20 9.34 -10.86
C GLN A 203 -5.31 8.13 -10.56
N PHE A 204 -4.12 8.07 -11.18
CA PHE A 204 -3.16 7.00 -10.98
C PHE A 204 -2.01 7.46 -10.08
N ASN A 205 -1.51 6.56 -9.23
CA ASN A 205 -0.10 6.53 -8.88
C ASN A 205 0.63 5.73 -9.96
N LEU A 206 1.83 6.17 -10.37
CA LEU A 206 2.65 5.46 -11.36
C LEU A 206 3.81 4.75 -10.67
N SER A 207 4.12 3.52 -11.07
CA SER A 207 5.32 2.81 -10.58
C SER A 207 5.96 1.94 -11.66
N LEU A 208 7.28 1.87 -11.65
CA LEU A 208 8.02 1.00 -12.55
C LEU A 208 8.26 -0.36 -11.92
N LEU A 209 8.13 -1.41 -12.73
CA LEU A 209 8.53 -2.77 -12.43
C LEU A 209 9.99 -2.92 -12.84
N ILE A 210 10.84 -2.96 -11.82
CA ILE A 210 12.28 -2.95 -11.94
C ILE A 210 12.79 -4.35 -11.67
N THR A 211 13.59 -4.85 -12.59
CA THR A 211 14.14 -6.20 -12.60
C THR A 211 15.61 -6.20 -12.17
N GLU A 212 16.10 -7.36 -11.72
CA GLU A 212 17.48 -7.52 -11.24
C GLU A 212 18.51 -7.31 -12.36
N ASP A 213 18.19 -7.74 -13.58
CA ASP A 213 19.03 -7.55 -14.76
C ASP A 213 19.16 -6.07 -15.15
N PHE A 214 18.10 -5.28 -14.98
CA PHE A 214 18.16 -3.83 -15.17
C PHE A 214 19.10 -3.19 -14.15
N ILE A 215 19.00 -3.57 -12.87
CA ILE A 215 19.89 -3.05 -11.83
C ILE A 215 21.34 -3.45 -12.09
N ALA A 216 21.58 -4.69 -12.52
CA ALA A 216 22.91 -5.14 -12.93
C ALA A 216 23.45 -4.30 -14.11
N ALA A 217 22.63 -4.03 -15.12
CA ALA A 217 23.00 -3.19 -16.26
C ALA A 217 23.28 -1.73 -15.84
N VAL A 218 22.50 -1.15 -14.92
CA VAL A 218 22.75 0.20 -14.37
C VAL A 218 24.11 0.26 -13.66
N LYS A 219 24.41 -0.73 -12.81
CA LYS A 219 25.69 -0.81 -12.09
C LYS A 219 26.87 -0.96 -13.07
N ALA A 220 26.71 -1.78 -14.10
CA ALA A 220 27.73 -2.06 -15.11
C ALA A 220 27.84 -1.01 -16.25
N ASP A 221 26.98 0.01 -16.28
CA ASP A 221 26.85 0.94 -17.43
C ASP A 221 26.59 0.21 -18.77
N GLY A 222 25.81 -0.87 -18.67
CA GLY A 222 25.46 -1.74 -19.77
C GLY A 222 24.41 -1.14 -20.71
N ASP A 223 24.33 -1.73 -21.89
CA ASP A 223 23.26 -1.44 -22.84
C ASP A 223 21.97 -2.12 -22.39
N TRP A 224 20.84 -1.48 -22.68
CA TRP A 224 19.50 -1.90 -22.32
C TRP A 224 18.62 -1.95 -23.56
N LYS A 225 18.04 -3.12 -23.81
CA LYS A 225 17.22 -3.40 -25.00
C LYS A 225 15.75 -3.16 -24.69
N LEU A 226 15.22 -2.05 -25.19
CA LEU A 226 13.79 -1.77 -25.15
C LEU A 226 13.08 -2.68 -26.15
N SER A 227 12.21 -3.56 -25.66
CA SER A 227 11.71 -4.69 -26.45
C SER A 227 10.27 -5.08 -26.13
N PHE A 228 9.56 -5.59 -27.13
CA PHE A 228 8.16 -6.03 -27.02
C PHE A 228 7.92 -7.37 -27.72
N PRO A 229 7.05 -8.25 -27.20
CA PRO A 229 6.76 -9.56 -27.79
C PRO A 229 6.41 -9.57 -29.27
N VAL A 230 6.84 -10.63 -29.94
CA VAL A 230 6.53 -10.93 -31.35
C VAL A 230 5.45 -12.01 -31.38
N SER A 231 4.35 -11.74 -32.08
CA SER A 231 3.28 -12.74 -32.22
C SER A 231 3.70 -13.87 -33.17
N ILE A 232 3.14 -15.06 -32.98
CA ILE A 232 3.39 -16.20 -33.88
C ILE A 232 3.04 -15.84 -35.33
N LYS A 233 1.89 -15.16 -35.52
CA LYS A 233 1.41 -14.71 -36.84
C LYS A 233 2.38 -13.74 -37.51
N GLU A 234 2.92 -12.79 -36.74
CA GLU A 234 3.89 -11.81 -37.22
C GLU A 234 5.18 -12.51 -37.66
N ALA A 235 5.71 -13.40 -36.82
CA ALA A 235 6.91 -14.18 -37.12
C ALA A 235 6.79 -15.00 -38.41
N GLU A 236 5.63 -15.63 -38.61
CA GLU A 236 5.33 -16.40 -39.82
C GLU A 236 5.15 -15.51 -41.06
N SER A 237 4.38 -14.42 -40.95
CA SER A 237 4.06 -13.55 -42.09
C SER A 237 5.24 -12.73 -42.60
N GLU A 238 6.16 -12.37 -41.69
CA GLU A 238 7.35 -11.56 -42.01
C GLU A 238 8.61 -12.42 -42.18
N ALA A 239 8.50 -13.75 -42.01
CA ALA A 239 9.62 -14.69 -42.04
C ALA A 239 10.80 -14.25 -41.15
N LEU A 240 10.52 -13.94 -39.88
CA LEU A 240 11.49 -13.34 -38.96
C LEU A 240 12.59 -14.33 -38.54
N GLU A 241 13.85 -13.91 -38.68
CA GLU A 241 15.02 -14.64 -38.18
C GLU A 241 15.21 -14.38 -36.67
N LEU A 242 14.45 -15.08 -35.83
CA LEU A 242 14.43 -14.87 -34.38
C LEU A 242 15.76 -15.19 -33.65
N SER A 243 16.73 -15.80 -34.34
CA SER A 243 18.08 -16.01 -33.83
C SER A 243 18.99 -14.78 -33.89
N ASP A 244 18.58 -13.71 -34.57
CA ASP A 244 19.35 -12.45 -34.64
C ASP A 244 19.25 -11.70 -33.30
N GLU A 245 20.24 -11.91 -32.42
CA GLU A 245 20.32 -11.29 -31.08
C GLU A 245 20.42 -9.75 -31.10
N THR A 246 20.69 -9.15 -32.26
CA THR A 246 20.67 -7.68 -32.41
C THR A 246 19.25 -7.14 -32.56
N LYS A 247 18.32 -7.96 -33.06
CA LYS A 247 16.92 -7.60 -33.32
C LYS A 247 15.94 -8.25 -32.37
N PHE A 248 16.29 -9.38 -31.77
CA PHE A 248 15.40 -10.14 -30.89
C PHE A 248 16.11 -10.50 -29.59
N VAL A 249 15.32 -10.58 -28.52
CA VAL A 249 15.74 -11.06 -27.21
C VAL A 249 14.65 -11.94 -26.64
N TYR A 250 15.02 -13.07 -26.03
CA TYR A 250 14.10 -13.91 -25.28
C TYR A 250 14.14 -13.48 -23.82
N ARG A 251 12.97 -13.14 -23.26
CA ARG A 251 12.84 -12.74 -21.85
C ARG A 251 11.52 -13.21 -21.26
N SER A 252 11.44 -13.20 -19.93
CA SER A 252 10.18 -13.46 -19.24
C SER A 252 9.14 -12.40 -19.60
N PHE A 253 7.91 -12.85 -19.83
CA PHE A 253 6.76 -12.00 -20.12
C PHE A 253 5.50 -12.61 -19.49
N PRO A 254 4.57 -11.81 -18.95
CA PRO A 254 3.42 -12.34 -18.20
C PRO A 254 2.39 -13.09 -19.05
N VAL A 255 2.44 -12.97 -20.38
CA VAL A 255 1.53 -13.61 -21.32
C VAL A 255 2.34 -14.39 -22.37
N GLN A 256 2.13 -15.70 -22.46
CA GLN A 256 2.82 -16.54 -23.45
C GLN A 256 1.92 -16.87 -24.65
N ASP A 257 0.62 -16.98 -24.42
CA ASP A 257 -0.35 -17.37 -25.44
C ASP A 257 -0.35 -16.39 -26.63
N GLY A 258 -0.16 -16.94 -27.84
CA GLY A 258 -0.14 -16.17 -29.07
C GLY A 258 1.21 -15.55 -29.44
N TYR A 259 2.23 -15.67 -28.58
CA TYR A 259 3.59 -15.22 -28.85
C TYR A 259 4.56 -16.37 -29.09
N VAL A 260 5.68 -16.08 -29.75
CA VAL A 260 6.73 -17.08 -29.95
C VAL A 260 7.50 -17.29 -28.65
N THR A 261 7.64 -18.55 -28.24
CA THR A 261 8.31 -18.95 -26.99
C THR A 261 9.47 -19.91 -27.23
N ASP A 262 10.47 -19.88 -26.34
CA ASP A 262 11.54 -20.90 -26.30
C ASP A 262 11.15 -22.09 -25.40
N ALA A 263 12.04 -23.09 -25.31
CA ALA A 263 11.83 -24.28 -24.48
C ALA A 263 11.79 -23.99 -22.97
N GLN A 264 12.23 -22.82 -22.54
CA GLN A 264 12.22 -22.35 -21.15
C GLN A 264 10.98 -21.50 -20.84
N GLY A 265 10.14 -21.22 -21.83
CA GLY A 265 8.93 -20.39 -21.69
C GLY A 265 9.19 -18.89 -21.79
N ASN A 266 10.39 -18.45 -22.19
CA ASN A 266 10.65 -17.05 -22.47
C ASN A 266 10.01 -16.65 -23.81
N VAL A 267 9.56 -15.41 -23.90
CA VAL A 267 8.91 -14.86 -25.09
C VAL A 267 9.92 -14.12 -25.94
N ALA A 268 9.91 -14.40 -27.24
CA ALA A 268 10.71 -13.67 -28.22
C ALA A 268 10.19 -12.23 -28.34
N CYS A 269 11.05 -11.26 -28.05
CA CYS A 269 10.72 -9.85 -28.09
C CYS A 269 11.58 -9.13 -29.14
N ARG A 270 10.93 -8.35 -30.02
CA ARG A 270 11.59 -7.46 -30.98
C ARG A 270 12.21 -6.30 -30.22
N VAL A 271 13.47 -6.00 -30.50
CA VAL A 271 14.20 -4.84 -29.99
C VAL A 271 13.81 -3.63 -30.83
N TYR A 272 13.20 -2.63 -30.19
CA TYR A 272 12.81 -1.37 -30.82
C TYR A 272 13.92 -0.32 -30.71
N ASN A 273 14.67 -0.35 -29.60
CA ASN A 273 15.74 0.60 -29.35
C ASN A 273 16.75 0.02 -28.35
N VAL A 274 17.98 0.50 -28.40
CA VAL A 274 19.05 0.18 -27.44
C VAL A 274 19.57 1.48 -26.85
N VAL A 275 19.53 1.58 -25.52
CA VAL A 275 19.99 2.76 -24.77
C VAL A 275 20.91 2.32 -23.63
N LYS A 276 21.63 3.24 -22.99
CA LYS A 276 22.32 2.91 -21.74
C LYS A 276 21.31 2.70 -20.62
N ALA A 277 21.50 1.67 -19.80
CA ALA A 277 20.64 1.44 -18.64
C ALA A 277 20.63 2.66 -17.69
N ARG A 278 21.79 3.30 -17.52
CA ARG A 278 21.93 4.54 -16.74
C ARG A 278 21.11 5.71 -17.29
N PHE A 279 20.89 5.78 -18.61
CA PHE A 279 20.04 6.84 -19.17
C PHE A 279 18.59 6.72 -18.69
N ILE A 280 18.05 5.49 -18.61
CA ILE A 280 16.72 5.26 -18.05
C ILE A 280 16.74 5.51 -16.54
N TRP A 281 17.76 5.02 -15.82
CA TRP A 281 17.92 5.24 -14.38
C TRP A 281 17.92 6.74 -14.02
N ASP A 282 18.71 7.54 -14.72
CA ASP A 282 18.80 8.98 -14.48
C ASP A 282 17.46 9.68 -14.79
N ALA A 283 16.72 9.21 -15.81
CA ALA A 283 15.39 9.71 -16.09
C ALA A 283 14.40 9.41 -14.96
N ILE A 284 14.46 8.20 -14.37
CA ILE A 284 13.67 7.82 -13.19
C ILE A 284 14.02 8.73 -12.03
N MET A 285 15.30 8.79 -11.64
CA MET A 285 15.72 9.56 -10.46
C MET A 285 15.44 11.06 -10.61
N THR A 286 15.60 11.63 -11.80
CA THR A 286 15.24 13.03 -12.06
C THR A 286 13.73 13.23 -11.93
N SER A 287 12.92 12.34 -12.53
CA SER A 287 11.47 12.46 -12.44
C SER A 287 10.96 12.33 -10.99
N THR A 288 11.47 11.37 -10.23
CA THR A 288 11.10 11.23 -8.82
C THR A 288 11.59 12.41 -7.97
N TYR A 289 12.75 12.98 -8.26
CA TYR A 289 13.25 14.16 -7.53
C TYR A 289 12.39 15.41 -7.75
N ASP A 290 11.88 15.58 -8.97
CA ASP A 290 11.10 16.75 -9.39
C ASP A 290 9.59 16.59 -9.13
N PHE A 291 9.05 15.38 -9.31
CA PHE A 291 7.61 15.07 -9.35
C PHE A 291 7.19 13.89 -8.45
N ALA A 292 8.07 13.39 -7.56
CA ALA A 292 7.84 12.26 -6.64
C ALA A 292 7.36 10.94 -7.31
N GLU A 293 7.37 10.88 -8.65
CA GLU A 293 6.89 9.76 -9.45
C GLU A 293 7.76 9.57 -10.71
N PRO A 294 7.85 8.33 -11.24
CA PRO A 294 7.18 7.12 -10.76
C PRO A 294 7.81 6.54 -9.49
N GLY A 295 7.02 5.77 -8.75
CA GLY A 295 7.50 4.88 -7.70
C GLY A 295 8.30 3.70 -8.27
N PHE A 296 8.92 2.94 -7.37
CA PHE A 296 9.89 1.92 -7.71
C PHE A 296 9.50 0.57 -7.08
N ILE A 297 9.22 -0.44 -7.89
CA ILE A 297 8.84 -1.80 -7.43
C ILE A 297 9.89 -2.79 -7.93
N LEU A 298 10.55 -3.49 -7.01
CA LEU A 298 11.51 -4.56 -7.32
C LEU A 298 10.75 -5.85 -7.58
N ILE A 299 10.30 -6.01 -8.83
CA ILE A 299 9.29 -7.02 -9.18
C ILE A 299 9.80 -8.45 -9.02
N ASP A 300 11.10 -8.66 -9.27
CA ASP A 300 11.74 -9.95 -9.06
C ASP A 300 11.81 -10.28 -7.56
N LYS A 301 12.10 -9.29 -6.71
CA LYS A 301 12.11 -9.48 -5.26
C LYS A 301 10.72 -9.75 -4.70
N VAL A 302 9.70 -9.08 -5.24
CA VAL A 302 8.28 -9.35 -4.94
C VAL A 302 7.94 -10.80 -5.26
N ASN A 303 8.28 -11.29 -6.45
CA ASN A 303 7.97 -12.66 -6.87
C ASN A 303 8.82 -13.72 -6.17
N GLU A 304 10.09 -13.45 -5.90
CA GLU A 304 10.99 -14.35 -5.16
C GLU A 304 10.43 -14.64 -3.77
N MET A 305 9.97 -13.59 -3.08
CA MET A 305 9.46 -13.64 -1.71
C MET A 305 7.95 -13.91 -1.62
N ASN A 306 7.25 -14.09 -2.76
CA ASN A 306 5.83 -14.44 -2.77
C ASN A 306 5.65 -15.88 -2.26
N ASN A 307 4.76 -16.07 -1.29
CA ASN A 307 4.46 -17.42 -0.77
C ASN A 307 3.79 -18.32 -1.81
N ASN A 308 3.08 -17.74 -2.78
CA ASN A 308 2.42 -18.44 -3.88
C ASN A 308 3.24 -18.43 -5.18
N TRP A 309 4.57 -18.37 -5.07
CA TRP A 309 5.53 -18.32 -6.20
C TRP A 309 5.32 -19.39 -7.29
N PHE A 310 4.63 -20.49 -6.96
CA PHE A 310 4.35 -21.63 -7.85
C PHE A 310 3.11 -21.46 -8.72
N CYS A 311 2.20 -20.54 -8.39
CA CYS A 311 0.94 -20.33 -9.14
C CYS A 311 0.63 -18.85 -9.44
N GLU A 312 1.48 -17.92 -8.96
CA GLU A 312 1.30 -16.49 -9.18
C GLU A 312 2.52 -15.88 -9.86
N ASN A 313 2.25 -14.99 -10.80
CA ASN A 313 3.21 -14.04 -11.33
C ASN A 313 2.70 -12.62 -11.04
N ILE A 314 3.29 -11.97 -10.05
CA ILE A 314 2.86 -10.64 -9.59
C ILE A 314 3.46 -9.59 -10.50
N ARG A 315 2.59 -8.70 -10.98
CA ARG A 315 2.93 -7.66 -11.97
C ARG A 315 2.31 -6.31 -11.66
N ALA A 316 1.42 -6.23 -10.66
CA ALA A 316 0.83 -4.98 -10.20
C ALA A 316 0.70 -4.98 -8.68
N THR A 317 0.52 -3.78 -8.13
CA THR A 317 0.15 -3.58 -6.73
C THR A 317 -1.18 -2.86 -6.66
N ASN A 318 -1.82 -2.91 -5.50
CA ASN A 318 -2.88 -1.97 -5.17
C ASN A 318 -2.36 -0.49 -5.18
N PRO A 319 -3.25 0.51 -5.10
CA PRO A 319 -2.89 1.94 -5.16
C PRO A 319 -1.75 2.42 -4.26
N CYS A 320 -1.57 1.83 -3.07
CA CYS A 320 -0.59 2.30 -2.08
C CYS A 320 0.69 1.45 -2.03
N GLY A 321 0.83 0.41 -2.87
CA GLY A 321 2.05 -0.39 -3.03
C GLY A 321 2.29 -1.50 -2.00
N GLU A 322 1.47 -1.57 -0.94
CA GLU A 322 1.62 -2.52 0.17
C GLU A 322 1.13 -3.95 -0.15
N GLN A 323 0.32 -4.10 -1.19
CA GLN A 323 -0.20 -5.38 -1.66
C GLN A 323 0.12 -5.57 -3.14
N PRO A 324 1.28 -6.18 -3.46
CA PRO A 324 1.53 -6.81 -4.74
C PRO A 324 0.61 -8.02 -4.87
N LEU A 325 -0.27 -8.00 -5.87
CA LEU A 325 -1.37 -8.95 -6.00
C LEU A 325 -1.38 -9.59 -7.40
N PRO A 326 -1.81 -10.87 -7.50
CA PRO A 326 -2.02 -11.49 -8.80
C PRO A 326 -3.22 -10.83 -9.51
N PRO A 327 -3.43 -11.14 -10.80
CA PRO A 327 -4.66 -10.75 -11.50
C PRO A 327 -5.92 -11.08 -10.68
N TYR A 328 -6.83 -10.11 -10.55
CA TYR A 328 -8.03 -10.16 -9.69
C TYR A 328 -7.81 -10.31 -8.19
N GLY A 329 -6.56 -10.31 -7.72
CA GLY A 329 -6.23 -10.38 -6.30
C GLY A 329 -6.82 -9.21 -5.52
N SER A 330 -7.06 -9.42 -4.22
CA SER A 330 -7.75 -8.46 -3.36
C SER A 330 -6.97 -8.16 -2.07
N CYS A 331 -7.18 -6.95 -1.56
CA CYS A 331 -6.44 -6.35 -0.46
C CYS A 331 -7.33 -6.32 0.80
N LEU A 332 -7.29 -7.41 1.57
CA LEU A 332 -7.91 -7.52 2.89
C LEU A 332 -6.91 -7.07 3.94
N LEU A 333 -7.18 -5.97 4.65
CA LEU A 333 -6.21 -5.31 5.52
C LEU A 333 -6.71 -5.11 6.94
N GLY A 334 -5.76 -5.01 7.86
CA GLY A 334 -5.97 -4.59 9.24
C GLY A 334 -4.68 -4.08 9.85
N SER A 335 -4.74 -3.28 10.90
CA SER A 335 -3.54 -2.78 11.55
C SER A 335 -3.63 -2.80 13.08
N VAL A 336 -2.52 -3.15 13.73
CA VAL A 336 -2.41 -3.20 15.19
C VAL A 336 -1.76 -1.92 15.71
N ASN A 337 -2.46 -1.18 16.58
CA ASN A 337 -1.98 0.07 17.17
C ASN A 337 -0.94 -0.19 18.27
N LEU A 338 0.34 0.07 17.96
CA LEU A 338 1.46 -0.25 18.84
C LEU A 338 1.44 0.52 20.17
N THR A 339 0.80 1.69 20.23
CA THR A 339 0.78 2.49 21.46
C THR A 339 -0.05 1.84 22.58
N LYS A 340 -0.95 0.90 22.24
CA LYS A 340 -1.78 0.16 23.21
C LYS A 340 -1.02 -0.90 24.03
N PHE A 341 0.24 -1.11 23.69
CA PHE A 341 1.12 -2.09 24.33
C PHE A 341 2.31 -1.45 25.04
N VAL A 342 2.45 -0.12 25.00
CA VAL A 342 3.50 0.56 25.77
C VAL A 342 3.03 0.77 27.21
N GLU A 343 3.81 0.26 28.16
CA GLU A 343 3.61 0.39 29.60
C GLU A 343 4.58 1.43 30.17
N ASN A 344 4.14 2.23 31.14
CA ASN A 344 4.93 3.30 31.78
C ASN A 344 5.61 4.25 30.76
N PRO A 345 4.88 4.78 29.76
CA PRO A 345 5.46 5.55 28.67
C PRO A 345 6.22 6.78 29.18
N PHE A 346 7.27 7.17 28.47
CA PHE A 346 8.14 8.33 28.74
C PHE A 346 8.97 8.23 30.04
N THR A 347 8.97 7.08 30.71
CA THR A 347 9.78 6.83 31.91
C THR A 347 10.94 5.88 31.61
N ASP A 348 11.91 5.76 32.53
CA ASP A 348 12.98 4.76 32.41
C ASP A 348 12.49 3.31 32.60
N LYS A 349 11.21 3.12 32.95
CA LYS A 349 10.53 1.82 33.04
C LYS A 349 9.63 1.56 31.83
N ALA A 350 9.72 2.39 30.78
CA ALA A 350 8.93 2.21 29.57
C ALA A 350 9.25 0.84 28.94
N ALA A 351 8.22 0.04 28.68
CA ALA A 351 8.36 -1.31 28.15
C ALA A 351 7.21 -1.65 27.20
N PHE A 352 7.43 -2.62 26.32
CA PHE A 352 6.42 -3.11 25.40
C PHE A 352 5.82 -4.45 25.89
N ASN A 353 4.50 -4.54 26.00
CA ASN A 353 3.78 -5.72 26.44
C ASN A 353 3.59 -6.72 25.29
N TRP A 354 4.59 -7.59 25.13
CA TRP A 354 4.63 -8.62 24.09
C TRP A 354 3.52 -9.67 24.21
N GLU A 355 3.09 -10.03 25.42
CA GLU A 355 2.03 -11.02 25.64
C GLU A 355 0.68 -10.49 25.14
N LYS A 356 0.32 -9.27 25.54
CA LYS A 356 -0.90 -8.61 25.09
C LYS A 356 -0.87 -8.38 23.58
N TYR A 357 0.29 -8.01 23.03
CA TYR A 357 0.48 -7.85 21.59
C TYR A 357 0.19 -9.15 20.82
N ARG A 358 0.82 -10.26 21.19
CA ARG A 358 0.54 -11.57 20.57
C ARG A 358 -0.92 -11.97 20.70
N ARG A 359 -1.55 -11.74 21.85
CA ARG A 359 -2.98 -12.03 22.04
C ARG A 359 -3.87 -11.23 21.08
N VAL A 360 -3.59 -9.94 20.90
CA VAL A 360 -4.33 -9.09 19.95
C VAL A 360 -4.10 -9.55 18.51
N VAL A 361 -2.84 -9.81 18.11
CA VAL A 361 -2.51 -10.36 16.78
C VAL A 361 -3.25 -11.67 16.53
N GLY A 362 -3.27 -12.58 17.51
CA GLY A 362 -3.90 -13.88 17.38
C GLY A 362 -5.41 -13.79 17.13
N ILE A 363 -6.12 -13.03 17.97
CA ILE A 363 -7.56 -12.79 17.81
C ILE A 363 -7.86 -12.05 16.50
N PHE A 364 -7.05 -11.05 16.16
CA PHE A 364 -7.25 -10.24 14.98
C PHE A 364 -7.00 -11.03 13.68
N THR A 365 -6.12 -12.04 13.70
CA THR A 365 -5.90 -12.94 12.56
C THR A 365 -7.18 -13.71 12.23
N ARG A 366 -7.87 -14.24 13.24
CA ARG A 366 -9.18 -14.89 13.05
C ARG A 366 -10.24 -13.90 12.54
N MET A 367 -10.23 -12.67 13.04
CA MET A 367 -11.14 -11.61 12.59
C MET A 367 -10.97 -11.32 11.09
N LEU A 368 -9.72 -11.21 10.60
CA LEU A 368 -9.42 -10.99 9.19
C LEU A 368 -9.76 -12.22 8.33
N ASP A 369 -9.55 -13.44 8.82
CA ASP A 369 -10.02 -14.67 8.14
C ASP A 369 -11.55 -14.67 7.94
N ASN A 370 -12.31 -14.18 8.93
CA ASN A 370 -13.77 -14.10 8.81
C ASN A 370 -14.25 -13.03 7.82
N VAL A 371 -13.46 -11.98 7.57
CA VAL A 371 -13.80 -10.94 6.58
C VAL A 371 -13.87 -11.54 5.16
N VAL A 372 -13.11 -12.61 4.88
CA VAL A 372 -13.16 -13.34 3.60
C VAL A 372 -14.60 -13.75 3.26
N GLU A 373 -15.37 -14.19 4.26
CA GLU A 373 -16.75 -14.68 4.08
C GLU A 373 -17.76 -13.56 3.78
N ILE A 374 -17.43 -12.30 4.08
CA ILE A 374 -18.29 -11.12 3.88
C ILE A 374 -17.64 -10.05 2.97
N ASN A 375 -16.77 -10.48 2.05
CA ASN A 375 -15.92 -9.60 1.25
C ASN A 375 -16.71 -8.59 0.39
N GLY A 376 -17.86 -8.98 -0.16
CA GLY A 376 -18.70 -8.11 -1.00
C GLY A 376 -18.04 -7.63 -2.30
N LEU A 377 -17.06 -8.38 -2.84
CA LEU A 377 -16.37 -8.06 -4.09
C LEU A 377 -17.33 -8.22 -5.29
N PRO A 378 -17.33 -7.29 -6.26
CA PRO A 378 -18.31 -7.31 -7.35
C PRO A 378 -18.02 -8.39 -8.40
N LEU A 379 -16.76 -8.73 -8.66
CA LEU A 379 -16.39 -9.66 -9.74
C LEU A 379 -16.25 -11.10 -9.22
N PRO A 380 -16.78 -12.12 -9.92
CA PRO A 380 -16.60 -13.52 -9.56
C PRO A 380 -15.14 -13.94 -9.41
N GLN A 381 -14.26 -13.45 -10.28
CA GLN A 381 -12.83 -13.78 -10.27
C GLN A 381 -12.14 -13.23 -9.01
N GLN A 382 -12.53 -12.02 -8.56
CA GLN A 382 -12.03 -11.43 -7.32
C GLN A 382 -12.48 -12.24 -6.09
N ARG A 383 -13.73 -12.73 -6.10
CA ARG A 383 -14.25 -13.62 -5.06
C ARG A 383 -13.52 -14.96 -5.03
N HIS A 384 -13.29 -15.55 -6.21
CA HIS A 384 -12.51 -16.78 -6.32
C HIS A 384 -11.10 -16.61 -5.74
N GLU A 385 -10.38 -15.53 -6.09
CA GLU A 385 -9.04 -15.27 -5.58
C GLU A 385 -8.99 -15.18 -4.04
N ILE A 386 -9.92 -14.42 -3.43
CA ILE A 386 -9.93 -14.26 -1.98
C ILE A 386 -10.38 -15.54 -1.25
N GLU A 387 -11.32 -16.30 -1.79
CA GLU A 387 -11.84 -17.52 -1.15
C GLU A 387 -10.85 -18.68 -1.24
N THR A 388 -10.17 -18.83 -2.39
CA THR A 388 -9.22 -19.92 -2.66
C THR A 388 -7.90 -19.74 -1.92
N LYS A 389 -7.42 -18.50 -1.78
CA LYS A 389 -6.09 -18.19 -1.20
C LYS A 389 -6.15 -17.55 0.18
N ARG A 390 -7.30 -17.00 0.56
CA ARG A 390 -7.59 -16.39 1.87
C ARG A 390 -6.55 -15.34 2.31
N ARG A 391 -5.94 -14.68 1.32
CA ARG A 391 -4.87 -13.69 1.50
C ARG A 391 -5.37 -12.53 2.36
N HIS A 392 -4.58 -12.14 3.35
CA HIS A 392 -4.77 -10.88 4.06
C HIS A 392 -3.45 -10.24 4.44
N GLY A 393 -3.53 -8.98 4.86
CA GLY A 393 -2.40 -8.16 5.24
C GLY A 393 -2.67 -7.45 6.57
N MET A 394 -2.22 -8.06 7.65
CA MET A 394 -2.10 -7.43 8.95
C MET A 394 -0.80 -6.62 9.00
N GLY A 395 -0.92 -5.36 9.38
CA GLY A 395 0.21 -4.47 9.61
C GLY A 395 0.17 -3.86 10.99
N ILE A 396 1.04 -2.88 11.19
CA ILE A 396 1.08 -2.07 12.40
C ILE A 396 0.74 -0.63 12.06
N LEU A 397 0.34 0.13 13.07
CA LEU A 397 0.29 1.59 13.02
C LEU A 397 0.80 2.16 14.34
N GLY A 398 1.23 3.42 14.33
CA GLY A 398 1.76 4.10 15.51
C GLY A 398 3.18 3.69 15.86
N LEU A 399 4.02 3.26 14.90
CA LEU A 399 5.41 2.93 15.18
C LEU A 399 6.18 4.13 15.73
N GLY A 400 6.16 5.27 15.05
CA GLY A 400 6.81 6.51 15.52
C GLY A 400 6.31 6.96 16.89
N SER A 401 4.99 6.89 17.11
CA SER A 401 4.40 7.19 18.41
C SER A 401 4.90 6.25 19.51
N ALA A 402 4.91 4.93 19.26
CA ALA A 402 5.36 3.93 20.22
C ALA A 402 6.85 4.06 20.54
N LEU A 403 7.69 4.31 19.53
CA LEU A 403 9.12 4.57 19.70
C LEU A 403 9.35 5.80 20.60
N THR A 404 8.64 6.90 20.35
CA THR A 404 8.70 8.11 21.18
C THR A 404 8.28 7.80 22.63
N MET A 405 7.20 7.03 22.82
CA MET A 405 6.74 6.60 24.15
C MET A 405 7.74 5.69 24.87
N LEU A 406 8.55 4.94 24.12
CA LEU A 406 9.65 4.11 24.61
C LEU A 406 10.97 4.87 24.75
N LYS A 407 10.98 6.18 24.49
CA LYS A 407 12.18 7.05 24.50
C LYS A 407 13.26 6.63 23.47
N MET A 408 12.83 6.04 22.35
CA MET A 408 13.70 5.64 21.24
C MET A 408 13.58 6.65 20.09
N PRO A 409 14.64 7.40 19.74
CA PRO A 409 14.63 8.24 18.55
C PRO A 409 14.37 7.42 17.29
N TYR A 410 13.50 7.89 16.40
CA TYR A 410 13.18 7.20 15.16
C TYR A 410 14.43 7.10 14.27
N GLY A 411 14.70 5.91 13.71
CA GLY A 411 15.87 5.65 12.89
C GLY A 411 17.17 5.42 13.67
N SER A 412 17.14 5.41 15.01
CA SER A 412 18.24 4.88 15.83
C SER A 412 18.34 3.37 15.72
N GLU A 413 19.51 2.79 16.03
CA GLU A 413 19.73 1.33 16.04
C GLU A 413 18.68 0.60 16.88
N ALA A 414 18.39 1.08 18.09
CA ALA A 414 17.36 0.52 18.97
C ALA A 414 15.95 0.55 18.33
N SER A 415 15.61 1.61 17.59
CA SER A 415 14.33 1.70 16.90
C SER A 415 14.23 0.75 15.70
N VAL A 416 15.34 0.52 15.00
CA VAL A 416 15.43 -0.44 13.88
C VAL A 416 15.28 -1.87 14.41
N GLU A 417 15.97 -2.22 15.49
CA GLU A 417 15.84 -3.51 16.16
C GLU A 417 14.41 -3.74 16.68
N PHE A 418 13.81 -2.74 17.32
CA PHE A 418 12.43 -2.81 17.78
C PHE A 418 11.45 -3.02 16.63
N THR A 419 11.66 -2.31 15.51
CA THR A 419 10.84 -2.44 14.30
C THR A 419 10.93 -3.86 13.72
N GLU A 420 12.11 -4.44 13.67
CA GLU A 420 12.28 -5.82 13.23
C GLU A 420 11.54 -6.78 14.17
N LYS A 421 11.75 -6.63 15.49
CA LYS A 421 11.17 -7.49 16.52
C LYS A 421 9.64 -7.47 16.50
N VAL A 422 9.02 -6.29 16.39
CA VAL A 422 7.55 -6.17 16.43
C VAL A 422 6.88 -6.81 15.21
N ASN A 423 7.51 -6.74 14.04
CA ASN A 423 7.02 -7.40 12.83
C ASN A 423 7.33 -8.90 12.83
N GLN A 424 8.47 -9.33 13.39
CA GLN A 424 8.78 -10.76 13.60
C GLN A 424 7.72 -11.43 14.49
N GLU A 425 7.39 -10.84 15.63
CA GLU A 425 6.39 -11.39 16.55
C GLU A 425 4.99 -11.44 15.91
N MET A 426 4.64 -10.45 15.08
CA MET A 426 3.37 -10.48 14.31
C MET A 426 3.34 -11.64 13.33
N ALA A 427 4.40 -11.80 12.54
CA ALA A 427 4.47 -12.85 11.53
C ALA A 427 4.40 -14.25 12.17
N LEU A 428 5.19 -14.48 13.23
CA LEU A 428 5.21 -15.78 13.93
C LEU A 428 3.85 -16.12 14.55
N GLU A 429 3.23 -15.17 15.25
CA GLU A 429 1.90 -15.38 15.83
C GLU A 429 0.86 -15.60 14.73
N GLY A 430 0.95 -14.86 13.63
CA GLY A 430 0.12 -15.03 12.45
C GLY A 430 0.17 -16.46 11.90
N TRP A 431 1.36 -17.01 11.66
CA TRP A 431 1.51 -18.37 11.15
C TRP A 431 1.08 -19.45 12.14
N ARG A 432 1.24 -19.23 13.46
CA ARG A 432 0.67 -20.11 14.50
C ARG A 432 -0.85 -20.14 14.42
N GLN A 433 -1.48 -18.97 14.25
CA GLN A 433 -2.93 -18.91 14.02
C GLN A 433 -3.33 -19.50 12.66
N ALA A 434 -2.49 -19.38 11.63
CA ALA A 434 -2.75 -20.02 10.33
C ALA A 434 -2.88 -21.54 10.48
N LEU A 435 -2.00 -22.16 11.28
CA LEU A 435 -2.06 -23.58 11.60
C LEU A 435 -3.29 -23.91 12.46
N ALA A 436 -3.50 -23.19 13.56
CA ALA A 436 -4.62 -23.45 14.46
C ALA A 436 -5.99 -23.32 13.76
N LEU A 437 -6.17 -22.29 12.93
CA LEU A 437 -7.40 -22.12 12.14
C LEU A 437 -7.51 -23.14 11.02
N SER A 438 -6.39 -23.64 10.48
CA SER A 438 -6.40 -24.72 9.49
C SER A 438 -6.91 -26.02 10.12
N GLU A 439 -6.49 -26.34 11.34
CA GLU A 439 -6.98 -27.50 12.08
C GLU A 439 -8.47 -27.37 12.46
N GLU A 440 -8.93 -26.16 12.75
CA GLU A 440 -10.32 -25.90 13.13
C GLU A 440 -11.27 -25.80 11.93
N LYS A 441 -10.88 -25.07 10.88
CA LYS A 441 -11.74 -24.65 9.77
C LYS A 441 -11.31 -25.21 8.40
N GLY A 442 -10.20 -25.94 8.34
CA GLY A 442 -9.54 -26.36 7.10
C GLY A 442 -8.55 -25.32 6.57
N CYS A 443 -7.53 -25.76 5.84
CA CYS A 443 -6.57 -24.88 5.17
C CYS A 443 -7.24 -24.07 4.04
N ALA A 444 -6.53 -23.07 3.50
CA ALA A 444 -6.93 -22.43 2.26
C ALA A 444 -7.04 -23.49 1.13
N PRO A 445 -8.07 -23.46 0.27
CA PRO A 445 -8.26 -24.44 -0.81
C PRO A 445 -7.00 -24.70 -1.65
N ILE A 446 -6.26 -23.64 -1.99
CA ILE A 446 -5.01 -23.72 -2.77
C ILE A 446 -3.95 -24.66 -2.17
N MET A 447 -4.00 -24.91 -0.86
CA MET A 447 -3.03 -25.76 -0.15
C MET A 447 -3.20 -27.25 -0.50
N GLU A 448 -4.40 -27.67 -0.88
CA GLU A 448 -4.69 -29.07 -1.23
C GLU A 448 -4.71 -29.33 -2.74
N GLU A 449 -4.68 -28.28 -3.55
CA GLU A 449 -4.54 -28.38 -5.00
C GLU A 449 -3.17 -28.96 -5.41
N GLU A 450 -3.14 -29.69 -6.52
CA GLU A 450 -1.93 -30.26 -7.10
C GLU A 450 -1.43 -29.42 -8.27
N PHE A 451 -0.14 -29.08 -8.24
CA PHE A 451 0.54 -28.33 -9.27
C PHE A 451 1.54 -29.24 -9.99
N THR A 452 1.52 -29.20 -11.31
CA THR A 452 2.52 -29.90 -12.14
C THR A 452 3.82 -29.13 -12.10
N VAL A 453 4.90 -29.80 -11.68
CA VAL A 453 6.23 -29.19 -11.61
C VAL A 453 6.74 -28.91 -13.02
N THR A 454 7.10 -27.65 -13.26
CA THR A 454 7.68 -27.18 -14.52
C THR A 454 9.19 -27.02 -14.40
N GLY A 455 9.89 -26.90 -15.54
CA GLY A 455 11.31 -26.54 -15.56
C GLY A 455 11.56 -25.18 -14.91
N GLU A 456 10.65 -24.22 -15.10
CA GLU A 456 10.71 -22.90 -14.47
C GLU A 456 10.66 -23.00 -12.94
N MET A 457 9.80 -23.87 -12.39
CA MET A 457 9.74 -24.07 -10.94
C MET A 457 11.06 -24.60 -10.38
N LEU A 458 11.69 -25.57 -11.05
CA LEU A 458 12.99 -26.11 -10.64
C LEU A 458 14.12 -25.09 -10.80
N ALA A 459 14.06 -24.19 -11.79
CA ALA A 459 15.00 -23.09 -11.92
C ALA A 459 14.84 -22.07 -10.79
N LYS A 460 13.60 -21.74 -10.41
CA LYS A 460 13.28 -20.83 -9.29
C LYS A 460 13.62 -21.44 -7.93
N ARG A 461 13.47 -22.76 -7.77
CA ARG A 461 13.66 -23.52 -6.52
C ARG A 461 14.50 -24.78 -6.78
N PRO A 462 15.82 -24.64 -7.01
CA PRO A 462 16.69 -25.78 -7.31
C PRO A 462 16.76 -26.81 -6.19
N GLU A 463 16.43 -26.43 -4.94
CA GLU A 463 16.29 -27.36 -3.82
C GLU A 463 15.22 -28.44 -4.03
N MET A 464 14.16 -28.18 -4.82
CA MET A 464 13.13 -29.19 -5.13
C MET A 464 13.74 -30.39 -5.87
N GLY A 465 14.68 -30.12 -6.78
CA GLY A 465 15.40 -31.18 -7.51
C GLY A 465 16.31 -32.00 -6.59
N LYS A 466 16.91 -31.37 -5.58
CA LYS A 466 17.71 -32.07 -4.54
C LYS A 466 16.86 -33.00 -3.68
N ASP A 467 15.60 -32.62 -3.47
CA ASP A 467 14.59 -33.45 -2.79
C ASP A 467 13.96 -34.53 -3.70
N GLY A 468 14.45 -34.67 -4.93
CA GLY A 468 14.04 -35.72 -5.87
C GLY A 468 12.81 -35.41 -6.72
N ILE A 469 12.28 -34.18 -6.65
CA ILE A 469 11.13 -33.73 -7.44
C ILE A 469 11.59 -33.43 -8.88
N LYS A 470 10.84 -33.92 -9.87
CA LYS A 470 11.14 -33.82 -11.30
C LYS A 470 10.04 -33.09 -12.05
N VAL A 471 10.39 -32.61 -13.25
CA VAL A 471 9.39 -32.03 -14.19
C VAL A 471 8.31 -33.07 -14.49
N GLY A 472 7.06 -32.65 -14.41
CA GLY A 472 5.89 -33.52 -14.60
C GLY A 472 5.33 -34.13 -13.32
N ASP A 473 6.07 -34.11 -12.21
CA ASP A 473 5.53 -34.54 -10.91
C ASP A 473 4.37 -33.63 -10.48
N LYS A 474 3.42 -34.19 -9.74
CA LYS A 474 2.33 -33.44 -9.13
C LYS A 474 2.61 -33.23 -7.66
N VAL A 475 2.61 -31.96 -7.23
CA VAL A 475 2.94 -31.58 -5.86
C VAL A 475 1.84 -30.70 -5.27
N LYS A 476 1.44 -30.99 -4.03
CA LYS A 476 0.42 -30.18 -3.34
C LYS A 476 0.90 -28.77 -3.01
N GLY A 477 0.00 -27.80 -3.10
CA GLY A 477 0.24 -26.39 -2.77
C GLY A 477 0.87 -26.20 -1.38
N LYS A 478 0.44 -26.95 -0.36
CA LYS A 478 1.01 -26.87 1.00
C LYS A 478 2.49 -27.23 1.08
N LEU A 479 2.97 -28.16 0.25
CA LEU A 479 4.40 -28.49 0.21
C LEU A 479 5.19 -27.38 -0.50
N LEU A 480 4.66 -26.86 -1.61
CA LEU A 480 5.26 -25.74 -2.36
C LEU A 480 5.31 -24.44 -1.56
N HIS A 481 4.24 -24.16 -0.82
CA HIS A 481 4.11 -23.02 0.09
C HIS A 481 5.04 -23.17 1.31
N GLY A 482 4.86 -24.21 2.11
CA GLY A 482 5.56 -24.33 3.40
C GLY A 482 7.06 -24.63 3.27
N LYS A 483 7.46 -25.51 2.34
CA LYS A 483 8.87 -25.96 2.23
C LYS A 483 9.70 -25.13 1.24
N TYR A 484 9.08 -24.67 0.15
CA TYR A 484 9.79 -24.07 -0.98
C TYR A 484 9.49 -22.57 -1.20
N SER A 485 8.68 -21.93 -0.35
CA SER A 485 8.66 -20.46 -0.28
C SER A 485 9.91 -19.95 0.43
N ARG A 486 10.60 -18.97 -0.17
CA ARG A 486 11.75 -18.28 0.46
C ARG A 486 11.36 -17.58 1.75
N TYR A 487 10.14 -17.04 1.81
CA TYR A 487 9.63 -16.42 3.02
C TYR A 487 9.33 -17.44 4.12
N MET A 488 8.71 -18.59 3.80
CA MET A 488 8.45 -19.62 4.80
C MET A 488 9.74 -20.30 5.30
N GLN A 489 10.77 -20.42 4.45
CA GLN A 489 12.10 -20.85 4.87
C GLN A 489 12.69 -19.93 5.95
N ARG A 490 12.47 -18.61 5.85
CA ARG A 490 12.86 -17.66 6.90
C ARG A 490 12.07 -17.85 8.19
N ILE A 491 10.77 -18.16 8.12
CA ILE A 491 9.99 -18.52 9.32
C ILE A 491 10.56 -19.78 9.97
N ALA A 492 11.01 -20.76 9.18
CA ALA A 492 11.59 -22.01 9.68
C ALA A 492 12.94 -21.82 10.39
N GLU A 493 13.68 -20.73 10.12
CA GLU A 493 14.90 -20.38 10.87
C GLU A 493 14.60 -20.09 12.35
N ILE A 494 13.37 -19.66 12.67
CA ILE A 494 12.93 -19.35 14.03
C ILE A 494 12.06 -20.48 14.63
N ASP A 495 11.15 -21.04 13.85
CA ASP A 495 10.16 -22.03 14.30
C ASP A 495 9.98 -23.14 13.25
N ALA A 496 10.97 -24.03 13.16
CA ALA A 496 10.99 -25.11 12.17
C ALA A 496 9.83 -26.11 12.34
N ASP A 497 9.42 -26.37 13.59
CA ASP A 497 8.30 -27.28 13.89
C ASP A 497 6.97 -26.71 13.41
N LEU A 498 6.76 -25.38 13.54
CA LEU A 498 5.59 -24.71 12.98
C LEU A 498 5.53 -24.89 11.45
N VAL A 499 6.63 -24.63 10.74
CA VAL A 499 6.66 -24.76 9.27
C VAL A 499 6.47 -26.21 8.84
N LYS A 500 7.05 -27.16 9.56
CA LYS A 500 6.80 -28.59 9.31
C LYS A 500 5.32 -28.94 9.46
N ALA A 501 4.66 -28.47 10.52
CA ALA A 501 3.24 -28.69 10.72
C ALA A 501 2.39 -28.02 9.62
N LEU A 502 2.76 -26.83 9.15
CA LEU A 502 2.11 -26.16 8.02
C LEU A 502 2.29 -26.93 6.69
N VAL A 503 3.43 -27.57 6.46
CA VAL A 503 3.63 -28.45 5.29
C VAL A 503 2.71 -29.68 5.35
N GLU A 504 2.51 -30.25 6.54
CA GLU A 504 1.66 -31.43 6.72
C GLU A 504 0.16 -31.09 6.63
N LYS A 505 -0.27 -30.03 7.32
CA LYS A 505 -1.68 -29.65 7.51
C LYS A 505 -2.19 -28.61 6.51
N GLY A 506 -1.31 -27.82 5.90
CA GLY A 506 -1.66 -26.61 5.15
C GLY A 506 -1.99 -25.43 6.07
N ALA A 507 -1.78 -24.20 5.58
CA ALA A 507 -2.12 -22.97 6.29
C ALA A 507 -3.55 -22.53 5.99
N ARG A 508 -4.25 -21.87 6.93
CA ARG A 508 -5.58 -21.26 6.68
C ARG A 508 -5.55 -20.16 5.62
N PHE A 509 -4.41 -19.53 5.40
CA PHE A 509 -4.23 -18.43 4.44
C PHE A 509 -2.82 -18.46 3.86
N THR A 510 -2.66 -17.87 2.67
CA THR A 510 -1.40 -17.86 1.93
C THR A 510 -0.43 -16.74 2.34
N HIS A 511 -0.96 -15.64 2.86
CA HIS A 511 -0.23 -14.48 3.33
C HIS A 511 -0.93 -13.90 4.56
N HIS A 512 -0.13 -13.31 5.45
CA HIS A 512 -0.57 -12.74 6.72
C HIS A 512 -0.23 -11.26 6.85
N THR A 513 0.91 -10.79 6.35
CA THR A 513 1.49 -9.51 6.75
C THR A 513 1.61 -8.50 5.61
N SER A 514 1.19 -7.26 5.87
CA SER A 514 1.32 -6.11 4.97
C SER A 514 1.14 -4.83 5.76
N ILE A 515 1.93 -3.79 5.45
CA ILE A 515 1.86 -2.52 6.18
C ILE A 515 1.26 -1.45 5.27
N ALA A 516 0.02 -1.07 5.58
CA ALA A 516 -0.73 -0.04 4.89
C ALA A 516 -0.38 1.37 5.43
N PRO A 517 -0.70 2.45 4.70
CA PRO A 517 -0.40 3.83 5.14
C PRO A 517 -1.29 4.33 6.29
N THR A 518 -2.39 3.66 6.62
CA THR A 518 -3.31 3.90 7.76
C THR A 518 -3.81 5.33 8.04
N GLY A 519 -3.59 6.33 7.18
CA GLY A 519 -3.81 7.75 7.47
C GLY A 519 -5.13 8.10 8.16
N THR A 520 -6.28 7.74 7.57
CA THR A 520 -7.59 8.08 8.15
C THR A 520 -7.89 7.29 9.43
N ILE A 521 -7.55 5.99 9.49
CA ILE A 521 -7.83 5.16 10.67
C ILE A 521 -6.93 5.53 11.86
N SER A 522 -5.67 5.88 11.61
CA SER A 522 -4.74 6.38 12.63
C SER A 522 -5.26 7.66 13.27
N LEU A 523 -5.70 8.61 12.45
CA LEU A 523 -6.24 9.88 12.92
C LEU A 523 -7.55 9.71 13.69
N SER A 524 -8.53 8.97 13.17
CA SER A 524 -9.88 8.96 13.75
C SER A 524 -10.11 7.87 14.80
N LEU A 525 -9.57 6.66 14.61
CA LEU A 525 -9.81 5.51 15.50
C LEU A 525 -8.70 5.33 16.53
N ALA A 526 -7.51 5.86 16.25
CA ALA A 526 -6.36 5.77 17.13
C ALA A 526 -5.85 7.14 17.61
N ASN A 527 -6.69 8.18 17.53
CA ASN A 527 -6.43 9.50 18.11
C ASN A 527 -5.14 10.17 17.61
N ASN A 528 -4.86 10.04 16.31
CA ASN A 528 -3.69 10.62 15.63
C ASN A 528 -2.33 10.06 16.08
N VAL A 529 -2.27 8.75 16.32
CA VAL A 529 -0.98 8.04 16.30
C VAL A 529 -0.35 8.12 14.91
N SER A 530 0.97 7.91 14.85
CA SER A 530 1.68 7.88 13.58
C SER A 530 1.14 6.80 12.63
N ASN A 531 1.35 7.02 11.34
CA ASN A 531 0.76 6.22 10.28
C ASN A 531 1.64 4.99 9.98
N GLY A 532 1.10 3.78 9.93
CA GLY A 532 1.87 2.60 9.57
C GLY A 532 3.19 2.49 10.36
N ILE A 533 4.30 2.43 9.60
CA ILE A 533 5.67 2.54 10.11
C ILE A 533 6.29 3.94 9.96
N GLU A 534 5.52 4.94 9.56
CA GLU A 534 5.95 6.34 9.45
C GLU A 534 6.26 6.95 10.83
N PRO A 535 7.23 7.89 10.90
CA PRO A 535 7.30 8.81 12.03
C PRO A 535 6.07 9.72 12.01
N SER A 536 5.84 10.46 13.10
CA SER A 536 4.83 11.51 13.08
C SER A 536 5.25 12.60 12.10
N PHE A 537 4.34 12.98 11.19
CA PHE A 537 4.63 14.03 10.20
C PHE A 537 4.98 15.36 10.89
N ALA A 538 4.17 15.74 11.88
CA ALA A 538 4.39 16.83 12.81
C ALA A 538 3.67 16.52 14.12
N HIS A 539 4.18 17.00 15.24
CA HIS A 539 3.55 16.76 16.54
C HIS A 539 2.36 17.68 16.83
N HIS A 540 2.31 18.86 16.20
CA HIS A 540 1.21 19.82 16.23
C HIS A 540 1.06 20.44 14.84
N TYR A 541 -0.17 20.50 14.34
CA TYR A 541 -0.55 21.20 13.11
C TYR A 541 -2.03 21.54 13.18
N SER A 542 -2.49 22.47 12.35
CA SER A 542 -3.92 22.81 12.29
C SER A 542 -4.60 22.20 11.07
N ARG A 543 -5.88 21.87 11.22
CA ARG A 543 -6.74 21.44 10.11
C ARG A 543 -8.00 22.28 10.03
N ASN A 544 -8.41 22.57 8.81
CA ASN A 544 -9.68 23.21 8.53
C ASN A 544 -10.79 22.14 8.50
N ILE A 545 -11.70 22.18 9.46
CA ILE A 545 -12.84 21.25 9.57
C ILE A 545 -14.14 22.01 9.34
N ILE A 546 -15.03 21.46 8.51
CA ILE A 546 -16.40 21.94 8.36
C ILE A 546 -17.23 21.20 9.40
N ARG A 547 -17.77 21.93 10.39
CA ARG A 547 -18.72 21.36 11.36
C ARG A 547 -20.13 21.44 10.79
N GLU A 548 -20.91 20.39 11.02
CA GLU A 548 -22.31 20.30 10.60
C GLU A 548 -23.10 21.51 11.13
N GLY A 549 -23.73 22.27 10.23
CA GLY A 549 -24.45 23.51 10.55
C GLY A 549 -23.63 24.81 10.52
N LYS A 550 -22.31 24.76 10.30
CA LYS A 550 -21.48 25.96 10.04
C LYS A 550 -21.25 26.16 8.54
N LYS A 551 -21.30 27.42 8.10
CA LYS A 551 -21.05 27.81 6.70
C LYS A 551 -19.55 28.02 6.37
N THR A 552 -18.67 28.02 7.36
CA THR A 552 -17.22 28.26 7.19
C THR A 552 -16.38 27.19 7.88
N LYS A 553 -15.18 26.95 7.35
CA LYS A 553 -14.17 26.05 7.92
C LYS A 553 -13.60 26.64 9.22
N GLU A 554 -13.51 25.84 10.27
CA GLU A 554 -12.87 26.21 11.54
C GLU A 554 -11.46 25.60 11.59
N LYS A 555 -10.44 26.42 11.92
CA LYS A 555 -9.06 25.96 12.15
C LYS A 555 -9.03 25.27 13.52
N VAL A 556 -8.81 23.96 13.53
CA VAL A 556 -8.74 23.12 14.74
C VAL A 556 -7.32 22.59 14.89
N ASP A 557 -6.74 22.73 16.08
CA ASP A 557 -5.46 22.13 16.40
C ASP A 557 -5.57 20.61 16.46
N VAL A 558 -4.59 19.96 15.85
CA VAL A 558 -4.44 18.51 15.84
C VAL A 558 -3.07 18.19 16.41
N PHE A 559 -3.06 17.34 17.42
CA PHE A 559 -1.84 16.89 18.08
C PHE A 559 -1.61 15.42 17.75
N SER A 560 -0.34 15.04 17.59
CA SER A 560 0.05 13.63 17.56
C SER A 560 -0.30 12.94 18.88
N TYR A 561 -0.58 11.64 18.83
CA TYR A 561 -0.98 10.88 20.02
C TYR A 561 0.08 10.90 21.12
N GLU A 562 1.35 10.74 20.77
CA GLU A 562 2.45 10.75 21.72
C GLU A 562 2.60 12.12 22.40
N LEU A 563 2.34 13.22 21.69
CA LEU A 563 2.31 14.55 22.31
C LEU A 563 1.10 14.70 23.26
N LEU A 564 -0.09 14.24 22.84
CA LEU A 564 -1.27 14.23 23.72
C LEU A 564 -1.01 13.40 24.99
N ALA A 565 -0.42 12.22 24.84
CA ALA A 565 -0.08 11.34 25.94
C ALA A 565 0.98 11.97 26.86
N TYR A 566 2.02 12.59 26.30
CA TYR A 566 3.06 13.26 27.08
C TYR A 566 2.51 14.47 27.85
N ARG A 567 1.65 15.27 27.22
CA ARG A 567 0.98 16.38 27.88
C ARG A 567 0.10 15.91 29.04
N HIS A 568 -0.61 14.81 28.83
CA HIS A 568 -1.51 14.26 29.83
C HIS A 568 -0.79 13.59 31.01
N LEU A 569 0.34 12.93 30.75
CA LEU A 569 1.03 12.08 31.73
C LEU A 569 2.26 12.72 32.38
N VAL A 570 2.90 13.68 31.68
CA VAL A 570 4.23 14.20 32.06
C VAL A 570 4.23 15.72 32.17
N ASN A 571 3.94 16.44 31.08
CA ASN A 571 4.06 17.90 31.04
C ASN A 571 2.87 18.56 30.30
N PRO A 572 1.85 19.06 31.04
CA PRO A 572 0.63 19.63 30.46
C PRO A 572 0.82 20.81 29.50
N VAL A 573 1.95 21.51 29.56
CA VAL A 573 2.25 22.68 28.73
C VAL A 573 3.21 22.39 27.59
N ALA A 574 3.67 21.13 27.43
CA ALA A 574 4.65 20.78 26.41
C ALA A 574 4.22 21.12 24.98
N MET A 575 5.06 21.83 24.23
CA MET A 575 4.79 22.30 22.88
C MET A 575 6.00 22.09 21.97
N PRO A 576 5.79 21.61 20.72
CA PRO A 576 6.88 21.49 19.76
C PRO A 576 7.42 22.88 19.38
N PHE A 577 8.74 22.95 19.14
CA PHE A 577 9.45 24.18 18.76
C PHE A 577 9.37 25.34 19.78
N SER A 578 8.94 25.11 21.03
CA SER A 578 8.98 26.15 22.05
C SER A 578 10.41 26.39 22.53
N GLU A 579 10.81 27.67 22.55
CA GLU A 579 12.08 28.13 23.15
C GLU A 579 12.00 28.22 24.69
N ASN A 580 10.79 28.13 25.24
CA ASN A 580 10.59 28.08 26.69
C ASN A 580 11.02 26.71 27.23
N GLN A 581 11.98 26.71 28.17
CA GLN A 581 12.54 25.49 28.74
C GLN A 581 11.48 24.60 29.42
N ASP A 582 10.41 25.19 29.97
CA ASP A 582 9.33 24.46 30.65
C ASP A 582 8.35 23.78 29.68
N GLU A 583 8.35 24.18 28.41
CA GLU A 583 7.47 23.65 27.36
C GLU A 583 8.21 22.71 26.40
N LYS A 584 9.54 22.68 26.48
CA LYS A 584 10.40 21.99 25.53
C LYS A 584 10.17 20.48 25.53
N LEU A 585 10.08 19.91 24.33
CA LEU A 585 9.98 18.47 24.16
C LEU A 585 11.36 17.80 24.32
N PRO A 586 11.41 16.58 24.89
CA PRO A 586 12.63 15.77 24.90
C PRO A 586 13.13 15.43 23.49
N GLU A 587 14.44 15.22 23.34
CA GLU A 587 15.11 14.95 22.04
C GLU A 587 14.62 13.69 21.30
N TYR A 588 13.91 12.78 21.98
CA TYR A 588 13.34 11.59 21.35
C TYR A 588 12.00 11.86 20.63
N PHE A 589 11.46 13.08 20.68
CA PHE A 589 10.33 13.53 19.86
C PHE A 589 10.81 13.91 18.46
N ILE A 590 10.93 12.90 17.59
CA ILE A 590 11.40 13.06 16.21
C ILE A 590 10.22 13.13 15.25
N SER A 591 10.11 14.21 14.48
CA SER A 591 9.17 14.32 13.35
C SER A 591 9.81 13.96 12.02
N ALA A 592 8.98 13.79 10.97
CA ALA A 592 9.40 13.28 9.67
C ALA A 592 10.51 14.09 8.96
N ASP A 593 10.69 15.36 9.30
CA ASP A 593 11.75 16.24 8.77
C ASP A 593 13.12 16.08 9.41
N GLU A 594 13.15 15.54 10.63
CA GLU A 594 14.40 15.21 11.33
C GLU A 594 14.90 13.81 10.93
N VAL A 595 14.09 13.02 10.22
CA VAL A 595 14.44 11.68 9.75
C VAL A 595 15.14 11.76 8.40
N THR A 596 16.34 11.19 8.33
CA THR A 596 17.09 11.12 7.07
C THR A 596 16.48 10.08 6.11
N PRO A 597 16.65 10.24 4.78
CA PRO A 597 16.18 9.23 3.81
C PRO A 597 16.73 7.82 4.08
N LYS A 598 17.98 7.72 4.55
CA LYS A 598 18.58 6.44 4.94
C LYS A 598 17.84 5.80 6.12
N GLN A 599 17.54 6.55 7.17
CA GLN A 599 16.80 6.05 8.33
C GLN A 599 15.39 5.58 7.95
N HIS A 600 14.73 6.26 7.02
CA HIS A 600 13.46 5.78 6.46
C HIS A 600 13.60 4.41 5.80
N VAL A 601 14.63 4.20 4.97
CA VAL A 601 14.91 2.92 4.32
C VAL A 601 15.28 1.84 5.34
N ASP A 602 16.07 2.17 6.36
CA ASP A 602 16.50 1.21 7.39
C ASP A 602 15.30 0.66 8.20
N ILE A 603 14.37 1.54 8.59
CA ILE A 603 13.13 1.13 9.29
C ILE A 603 12.25 0.28 8.36
N GLN A 604 12.11 0.67 7.09
CA GLN A 604 11.36 -0.13 6.11
C GLN A 604 11.99 -1.51 5.93
N ALA A 605 13.33 -1.60 5.85
CA ALA A 605 14.06 -2.85 5.67
C ALA A 605 13.91 -3.78 6.88
N ALA A 606 13.99 -3.24 8.10
CA ALA A 606 13.74 -3.99 9.33
C ALA A 606 12.36 -4.64 9.35
N ALA A 607 11.31 -3.91 8.94
CA ALA A 607 9.97 -4.46 8.82
C ALA A 607 9.83 -5.46 7.66
N GLN A 608 10.41 -5.16 6.49
CA GLN A 608 10.23 -5.93 5.25
C GLN A 608 10.67 -7.39 5.38
N LYS A 609 11.63 -7.67 6.27
CA LYS A 609 12.09 -9.04 6.59
C LYS A 609 10.95 -9.98 6.97
N TRP A 610 9.93 -9.46 7.65
CA TRP A 610 8.81 -10.22 8.25
C TRP A 610 7.45 -9.83 7.62
N VAL A 611 7.48 -9.15 6.47
CA VAL A 611 6.30 -8.79 5.69
C VAL A 611 6.26 -9.62 4.40
N ASP A 612 5.34 -10.58 4.32
CA ASP A 612 5.21 -11.49 3.17
C ASP A 612 4.63 -10.81 1.93
N SER A 613 3.78 -9.78 2.11
CA SER A 613 3.27 -8.95 1.02
C SER A 613 4.23 -7.79 0.74
N SER A 614 3.88 -6.53 0.98
CA SER A 614 4.77 -5.37 0.88
C SER A 614 4.40 -4.30 1.90
N ILE A 615 5.08 -3.16 1.83
CA ILE A 615 4.95 -2.04 2.76
C ILE A 615 4.70 -0.76 1.97
N SER A 616 3.68 -0.01 2.35
CA SER A 616 3.51 1.39 1.94
C SER A 616 4.35 2.24 2.89
N LYS A 617 5.41 2.84 2.36
CA LYS A 617 6.29 3.75 3.09
C LYS A 617 6.74 4.86 2.15
N THR A 618 6.60 6.10 2.62
CA THR A 618 7.15 7.27 1.94
C THR A 618 8.44 7.69 2.63
N ALA A 619 9.58 7.62 1.94
CA ALA A 619 10.81 8.26 2.40
C ALA A 619 10.70 9.76 2.13
N ASN A 620 10.43 10.56 3.16
CA ASN A 620 10.41 12.01 3.02
C ASN A 620 11.84 12.50 2.80
N VAL A 621 12.00 13.39 1.83
CA VAL A 621 13.29 13.96 1.43
C VAL A 621 13.20 15.48 1.58
N PRO A 622 14.16 16.12 2.28
CA PRO A 622 14.21 17.57 2.39
C PRO A 622 14.19 18.27 1.03
N THR A 623 13.55 19.43 0.95
CA THR A 623 13.48 20.20 -0.30
C THR A 623 14.86 20.60 -0.82
N ASP A 624 15.82 20.89 0.07
CA ASP A 624 17.20 21.24 -0.27
C ASP A 624 18.16 20.04 -0.39
N PHE A 625 17.64 18.81 -0.35
CA PHE A 625 18.47 17.60 -0.37
C PHE A 625 19.26 17.47 -1.70
N PRO A 626 20.59 17.26 -1.66
CA PRO A 626 21.41 17.19 -2.88
C PRO A 626 21.00 16.05 -3.81
N TYR A 627 20.83 16.36 -5.10
CA TYR A 627 20.46 15.36 -6.11
C TYR A 627 21.47 14.20 -6.21
N GLN A 628 22.76 14.46 -6.01
CA GLN A 628 23.81 13.44 -6.08
C GLN A 628 23.70 12.38 -4.97
N ASP A 629 23.14 12.75 -3.82
CA ASP A 629 22.86 11.82 -2.73
C ASP A 629 21.50 11.14 -2.95
N PHE A 630 20.51 11.89 -3.46
CA PHE A 630 19.17 11.38 -3.74
C PHE A 630 19.18 10.19 -4.71
N LYS A 631 19.97 10.29 -5.79
CA LYS A 631 20.01 9.27 -6.85
C LYS A 631 20.46 7.87 -6.36
N ASN A 632 21.03 7.79 -5.16
CA ASN A 632 21.49 6.54 -4.56
C ASN A 632 20.44 5.88 -3.65
N ILE A 633 19.35 6.57 -3.28
CA ILE A 633 18.34 6.05 -2.33
C ILE A 633 17.72 4.75 -2.84
N TYR A 634 17.35 4.67 -4.13
CA TYR A 634 16.74 3.47 -4.71
C TYR A 634 17.74 2.31 -4.86
N LEU A 635 19.03 2.59 -5.12
CA LEU A 635 20.07 1.56 -5.08
C LEU A 635 20.29 1.03 -3.66
N TYR A 636 20.28 1.92 -2.66
CA TYR A 636 20.35 1.52 -1.26
C TYR A 636 19.13 0.68 -0.84
N ALA A 637 17.91 1.07 -1.24
CA ALA A 637 16.69 0.29 -1.03
C ALA A 637 16.77 -1.11 -1.65
N TYR A 638 17.32 -1.21 -2.87
CA TYR A 638 17.59 -2.50 -3.52
C TYR A 638 18.59 -3.35 -2.72
N GLU A 639 19.69 -2.75 -2.25
CA GLU A 639 20.72 -3.45 -1.46
C GLU A 639 20.21 -3.92 -0.10
N GLN A 640 19.23 -3.21 0.49
CA GLN A 640 18.53 -3.62 1.70
C GLN A 640 17.46 -4.71 1.45
N GLY A 641 17.26 -5.15 0.20
CA GLY A 641 16.33 -6.22 -0.15
C GLY A 641 14.86 -5.81 -0.05
N LEU A 642 14.55 -4.52 -0.21
CA LEU A 642 13.17 -4.04 -0.23
C LEU A 642 12.39 -4.58 -1.44
N LYS A 643 11.06 -4.59 -1.32
CA LYS A 643 10.16 -4.96 -2.44
C LYS A 643 9.75 -3.74 -3.28
N GLY A 644 9.89 -2.54 -2.72
CA GLY A 644 9.68 -1.29 -3.40
C GLY A 644 10.09 -0.11 -2.53
N CYS A 645 10.21 1.06 -3.14
CA CYS A 645 10.55 2.30 -2.47
C CYS A 645 9.79 3.46 -3.11
N THR A 646 9.40 4.43 -2.30
CA THR A 646 8.79 5.67 -2.75
C THR A 646 9.40 6.80 -1.97
N THR A 647 9.93 7.79 -2.66
CA THR A 647 10.42 9.03 -2.05
C THR A 647 9.45 10.17 -2.33
N PHE A 648 9.25 11.03 -1.36
CA PHE A 648 8.55 12.29 -1.55
C PHE A 648 9.47 13.44 -1.18
N ARG A 649 9.82 14.26 -2.18
CA ARG A 649 10.49 15.54 -2.00
C ARG A 649 9.49 16.62 -2.34
N PHE A 650 9.24 17.54 -1.41
CA PHE A 650 8.42 18.71 -1.72
C PHE A 650 9.19 19.61 -2.68
N ASN A 651 8.66 19.76 -3.90
CA ASN A 651 9.14 20.67 -4.92
C ASN A 651 8.08 21.76 -5.17
N PRO A 652 8.30 23.01 -4.72
CA PRO A 652 7.29 24.07 -4.82
C PRO A 652 6.93 24.44 -6.27
N GLU A 653 7.81 24.15 -7.24
CA GLU A 653 7.53 24.41 -8.66
C GLU A 653 6.60 23.35 -9.28
N ALA A 654 6.59 22.12 -8.75
CA ALA A 654 5.82 21.00 -9.29
C ALA A 654 4.59 20.65 -8.43
N PHE A 655 4.66 20.89 -7.12
CA PHE A 655 3.64 20.52 -6.16
C PHE A 655 3.00 21.75 -5.51
N GLN A 656 1.72 21.92 -5.82
CA GLN A 656 0.82 22.90 -5.23
C GLN A 656 -0.35 22.09 -4.64
N GLY A 657 -0.64 22.25 -3.34
CA GLY A 657 -1.80 21.61 -2.68
C GLY A 657 -1.61 20.28 -1.95
N VAL A 658 -0.39 19.81 -1.75
CA VAL A 658 -0.10 18.64 -0.90
C VAL A 658 -0.16 19.05 0.59
N LEU A 659 -0.05 18.12 1.54
CA LEU A 659 0.23 18.46 2.94
C LEU A 659 1.58 19.18 3.02
N VAL A 660 1.55 20.50 2.89
CA VAL A 660 2.71 21.39 2.92
C VAL A 660 2.73 22.09 4.28
N LYS A 661 3.92 22.25 4.87
CA LYS A 661 4.06 22.95 6.15
C LYS A 661 3.78 24.44 5.95
N GLU A 662 3.39 25.12 7.03
CA GLU A 662 3.08 26.56 7.00
C GLU A 662 4.28 27.39 6.49
N LYS A 663 5.50 27.04 6.91
CA LYS A 663 6.75 27.65 6.43
C LYS A 663 7.03 27.42 4.94
N ASP A 664 6.65 26.27 4.40
CA ASP A 664 6.87 25.94 2.97
C ASP A 664 5.81 26.64 2.09
N LEU A 665 4.57 26.75 2.60
CA LEU A 665 3.48 27.53 2.02
C LEU A 665 3.81 29.03 1.94
N GLU A 666 4.39 29.59 3.01
CA GLU A 666 4.84 30.99 3.06
C GLU A 666 5.90 31.35 2.02
N ASN A 667 6.72 30.37 1.63
CA ASN A 667 7.82 30.56 0.68
C ASN A 667 7.41 30.27 -0.78
N THR A 668 6.19 29.79 -1.02
CA THR A 668 5.70 29.46 -2.37
C THR A 668 4.80 30.58 -2.91
N ILE A 669 5.08 31.05 -4.13
CA ILE A 669 4.30 32.10 -4.81
C ILE A 669 3.35 31.44 -5.83
N TYR A 670 2.07 31.81 -5.76
CA TYR A 670 0.99 31.34 -6.62
C TYR A 670 0.55 32.47 -7.53
N GLU A 671 0.40 32.19 -8.83
CA GLU A 671 0.05 33.21 -9.82
C GLU A 671 -1.35 32.94 -10.40
N PHE A 672 -2.28 33.87 -10.19
CA PHE A 672 -3.63 33.83 -10.74
C PHE A 672 -3.71 34.69 -11.99
N THR A 673 -4.35 34.19 -13.05
CA THR A 673 -4.70 35.01 -14.22
C THR A 673 -6.15 35.46 -14.05
N LEU A 674 -6.38 36.77 -14.01
CA LEU A 674 -7.70 37.38 -13.92
C LEU A 674 -8.40 37.39 -15.29
N ASP A 675 -9.72 37.64 -15.29
CA ASP A 675 -10.55 37.68 -16.51
C ASP A 675 -10.08 38.73 -17.53
N ASP A 676 -9.40 39.79 -17.08
CA ASP A 676 -8.80 40.83 -17.92
C ASP A 676 -7.42 40.45 -18.48
N GLY A 677 -6.94 39.24 -18.16
CA GLY A 677 -5.64 38.70 -18.57
C GLY A 677 -4.46 39.19 -17.71
N SER A 678 -4.69 40.03 -16.71
CA SER A 678 -3.66 40.44 -15.76
C SER A 678 -3.32 39.31 -14.78
N LYS A 679 -2.11 39.34 -14.22
CA LYS A 679 -1.59 38.31 -13.32
C LYS A 679 -1.41 38.86 -11.92
N VAL A 680 -1.88 38.12 -10.93
CA VAL A 680 -1.74 38.42 -9.50
C VAL A 680 -0.91 37.32 -8.86
N SER A 681 0.20 37.70 -8.22
CA SER A 681 1.08 36.78 -7.49
C SER A 681 0.87 36.93 -6.00
N LEU A 682 0.56 35.83 -5.31
CA LEU A 682 0.29 35.80 -3.87
C LEU A 682 1.13 34.70 -3.22
N LYS A 683 1.58 34.90 -1.99
CA LYS A 683 2.18 33.81 -1.21
C LYS A 683 1.10 32.81 -0.78
N GLY A 684 1.46 31.54 -0.61
CA GLY A 684 0.49 30.47 -0.36
C GLY A 684 -0.43 30.67 0.86
N ASN A 685 0.03 31.41 1.87
CA ASN A 685 -0.72 31.73 3.08
C ASN A 685 -1.50 33.06 3.01
N GLU A 686 -1.34 33.86 1.95
CA GLU A 686 -2.11 35.09 1.78
C GLU A 686 -3.58 34.77 1.50
N GLU A 687 -4.49 35.52 2.13
CA GLU A 687 -5.92 35.35 1.89
C GLU A 687 -6.36 36.16 0.66
N VAL A 688 -7.16 35.53 -0.19
CA VAL A 688 -7.72 36.08 -1.41
C VAL A 688 -9.23 35.84 -1.43
N GLU A 689 -9.97 36.88 -1.82
CA GLU A 689 -11.41 36.77 -2.05
C GLU A 689 -11.64 36.35 -3.51
N TYR A 690 -12.39 35.27 -3.73
CA TYR A 690 -12.77 34.80 -5.05
C TYR A 690 -14.18 34.23 -5.01
N ASP A 691 -15.05 34.68 -5.93
CA ASP A 691 -16.49 34.39 -5.97
C ASP A 691 -17.24 34.69 -4.64
N GLY A 692 -16.81 35.72 -3.91
CA GLY A 692 -17.43 36.15 -2.65
C GLY A 692 -17.07 35.31 -1.43
N GLU A 693 -16.10 34.38 -1.54
CA GLU A 693 -15.55 33.61 -0.43
C GLU A 693 -14.05 33.89 -0.24
N MET A 694 -13.60 33.86 1.02
CA MET A 694 -12.19 34.00 1.38
C MET A 694 -11.51 32.63 1.33
N HIS A 695 -10.36 32.59 0.66
CA HIS A 695 -9.52 31.40 0.55
C HIS A 695 -8.06 31.78 0.79
N SER A 696 -7.22 30.84 1.24
CA SER A 696 -5.78 31.06 1.07
C SER A 696 -5.40 30.88 -0.40
N ALA A 697 -4.40 31.62 -0.87
CA ALA A 697 -3.93 31.57 -2.25
C ALA A 697 -3.60 30.14 -2.70
N ALA A 698 -2.93 29.35 -1.85
CA ALA A 698 -2.67 27.95 -2.16
C ALA A 698 -3.96 27.15 -2.41
N ASN A 699 -4.90 27.18 -1.47
CA ASN A 699 -6.14 26.39 -1.55
C ASN A 699 -7.03 26.80 -2.74
N LEU A 700 -7.12 28.10 -3.04
CA LEU A 700 -7.89 28.57 -4.19
C LEU A 700 -7.25 28.12 -5.51
N PHE A 701 -5.94 28.32 -5.62
CA PHE A 701 -5.19 27.93 -6.80
C PHE A 701 -5.36 26.44 -7.09
N ASP A 702 -5.28 25.61 -6.06
CA ASP A 702 -5.47 24.17 -6.16
C ASP A 702 -6.90 23.81 -6.60
N ALA A 703 -7.93 24.39 -5.96
CA ALA A 703 -9.32 24.10 -6.31
C ALA A 703 -9.65 24.48 -7.76
N LEU A 704 -9.10 25.59 -8.26
CA LEU A 704 -9.25 26.03 -9.65
C LEU A 704 -8.48 25.11 -10.61
N LYS A 705 -7.21 24.78 -10.30
CA LYS A 705 -6.37 23.88 -11.11
C LYS A 705 -6.89 22.44 -11.15
N GLU A 706 -7.51 21.99 -10.07
CA GLU A 706 -8.14 20.67 -9.98
C GLU A 706 -9.51 20.62 -10.65
N GLY A 707 -10.09 21.78 -11.00
CA GLY A 707 -11.46 21.88 -11.49
C GLY A 707 -12.47 21.34 -10.47
N THR A 708 -12.16 21.44 -9.18
CA THR A 708 -13.00 21.03 -8.04
C THR A 708 -13.73 22.23 -7.43
N TYR A 709 -13.32 23.45 -7.77
CA TYR A 709 -14.03 24.67 -7.42
C TYR A 709 -15.50 24.62 -7.90
N GLY A 710 -16.45 24.85 -6.98
CA GLY A 710 -17.89 24.83 -7.25
C GLY A 710 -18.54 23.45 -7.46
N LYS A 711 -17.82 22.33 -7.26
CA LYS A 711 -18.36 20.97 -7.45
C LYS A 711 -19.00 20.33 -6.20
N TYR A 712 -18.96 21.00 -5.05
CA TYR A 712 -19.43 20.48 -3.76
C TYR A 712 -20.48 21.36 -3.11
#